data_AF-A0A1G9QYW6-F1
#
_entry.id   AF-A0A1G9QYW6-F1
#
_cell.length_a   1.000
_cell.length_b   1.000
_cell.length_c   1.000
_cell.angle_alpha   90.00
_cell.angle_beta   90.00
_cell.angle_gamma   90.00
#
_symmetry.space_group_name_H-M   'P 1'
#
loop_
_entity.id
_entity.type
_entity.pdbx_description
1 polymer ?
#
loop_
_entity_poly.entity_id
_entity_poly.type
_entity_poly.pdbx_seq_one_letter_code
_entity_poly.pdbx_strand_id
1 'polypeptide(L)'
;MEQTPRAEPRAVLAVDVEKFSDPSRTNHHKLVAHGGLYDALHAALRESNIEERSWHQEDRGDGAMFLFTPEVPKQVLSEFLLRRLIANLLRYNATVTQEARIRLRIALHFGEVTFNAKGAVGDCVNLTFRLLEADPLKSALAGSSAVLAVIVSRAFYEEVLWHDPAAEPLAYREIEVAVKETRTSAWIRLSAESMHATAAPAPAPVASAEIDDGAVAGGGESLGVLAELIARMPLMGRVEGRRLCLQLVNSALDPLEPRLRVAEFDDARLHVFAIVLACGRRPGAVRTLLRALRQLQPEAQELHRISRLVEDMATLELFGDQDRRTITELLRDTDFPQLAECYRVAAGSQAAPLPPGRHDTVDVLNRLERMNARPDGVPPALALLEHLALHAGDVLSQRLWQFSEDQARAMGLHADLLALRGSISVETTETVAPAEASLVLRLQPHGVEPGRYLLSEWCQVNSATWTPQRGRDYTGSLAELRVRVGELVGRIEGWAENASSVSIEMILPKDLLNLPVDQWISFSDEVATPIGVDYLVSLRSLERSREKAKHRRWKRRWAHLQSHLQAGDSPIDDAVHRSRLDGPRHLQKLGAKLALAENVVLLVLADPPSARDSVGRMEVAIALKTGVPVVIWHREDCAGKAFRAAVDDLLADGGLGKLLENVKKLRGQAQYADDCDAHPGSHISVLWDDPARQVEPLPQEVVAP
;
A
#
# COMPACT_ATOMS: atom_id res chain seq x y z
N MET A 1 26.42 -38.95 -26.68
CA MET A 1 25.01 -39.25 -26.37
C MET A 1 24.30 -37.93 -26.21
N GLU A 2 23.65 -37.44 -27.26
CA GLU A 2 22.64 -36.38 -27.10
C GLU A 2 21.54 -36.96 -26.22
N GLN A 3 21.28 -36.35 -25.06
CA GLN A 3 20.17 -36.75 -24.21
C GLN A 3 18.89 -36.54 -25.01
N THR A 4 18.16 -37.61 -25.29
CA THR A 4 16.82 -37.53 -25.88
C THR A 4 15.98 -36.59 -25.02
N PRO A 5 15.42 -35.52 -25.58
CA PRO A 5 14.69 -34.55 -24.77
C PRO A 5 13.46 -35.24 -24.17
N ARG A 6 13.33 -35.13 -22.84
CA ARG A 6 12.29 -35.81 -22.06
C ARG A 6 11.02 -34.96 -22.07
N ALA A 7 9.88 -35.60 -22.30
CA ALA A 7 8.59 -34.96 -22.11
C ALA A 7 8.32 -34.77 -20.61
N GLU A 8 7.85 -33.58 -20.24
CA GLU A 8 7.55 -33.19 -18.87
C GLU A 8 6.13 -32.64 -18.76
N PRO A 9 5.37 -33.00 -17.71
CA PRO A 9 4.02 -32.48 -17.50
C PRO A 9 4.08 -31.00 -17.13
N ARG A 10 3.33 -30.17 -17.86
CA ARG A 10 3.24 -28.72 -17.65
C ARG A 10 1.79 -28.25 -17.68
N ALA A 11 1.47 -27.27 -16.84
CA ALA A 11 0.29 -26.43 -17.09
C ALA A 11 0.69 -25.29 -18.03
N VAL A 12 -0.14 -25.03 -19.03
CA VAL A 12 0.09 -24.02 -20.06
C VAL A 12 -0.92 -22.90 -19.89
N LEU A 13 -0.43 -21.67 -19.79
CA LEU A 13 -1.23 -20.45 -19.81
C LEU A 13 -0.76 -19.62 -21.00
N ALA A 14 -1.63 -19.43 -21.99
CA ALA A 14 -1.34 -18.53 -23.10
C ALA A 14 -2.26 -17.31 -23.02
N VAL A 15 -1.71 -16.12 -23.24
CA VAL A 15 -2.46 -14.87 -23.22
C VAL A 15 -2.27 -14.10 -24.52
N ASP A 16 -3.28 -13.31 -24.87
CA ASP A 16 -3.27 -12.47 -26.07
C ASP A 16 -4.10 -11.20 -25.87
N VAL A 17 -3.53 -10.05 -26.22
CA VAL A 17 -4.17 -8.73 -26.06
C VAL A 17 -5.20 -8.51 -27.17
N GLU A 18 -6.42 -8.15 -26.79
CA GLU A 18 -7.47 -7.82 -27.75
C GLU A 18 -7.07 -6.62 -28.61
N LYS A 19 -7.16 -6.78 -29.94
CA LYS A 19 -6.94 -5.72 -30.92
C LYS A 19 -5.56 -5.05 -30.80
N PHE A 20 -4.52 -5.79 -30.43
CA PHE A 20 -3.17 -5.25 -30.29
C PHE A 20 -2.67 -4.53 -31.56
N SER A 21 -2.96 -5.07 -32.73
CA SER A 21 -2.56 -4.52 -34.04
C SER A 21 -3.52 -3.47 -34.62
N ASP A 22 -4.51 -3.00 -33.88
CA ASP A 22 -5.51 -2.04 -34.36
C ASP A 22 -4.85 -0.76 -34.93
N PRO A 23 -5.30 -0.24 -36.08
CA PRO A 23 -4.71 0.97 -36.69
C PRO A 23 -4.78 2.22 -35.80
N SER A 24 -5.73 2.29 -34.86
CA SER A 24 -5.81 3.38 -33.86
C SER A 24 -4.69 3.31 -32.82
N ARG A 25 -4.03 2.15 -32.66
CA ARG A 25 -2.88 1.98 -31.78
C ARG A 25 -1.60 2.37 -32.52
N THR A 26 -1.03 3.50 -32.11
CA THR A 26 0.34 3.85 -32.48
C THR A 26 1.33 2.81 -31.95
N ASN A 27 2.55 2.80 -32.48
CA ASN A 27 3.60 1.92 -31.96
C ASN A 27 3.92 2.21 -30.47
N HIS A 28 3.73 3.46 -30.03
CA HIS A 28 3.82 3.82 -28.62
C HIS A 28 2.73 3.12 -27.78
N HIS A 29 1.47 3.18 -28.22
CA HIS A 29 0.36 2.48 -27.55
C HIS A 29 0.61 0.97 -27.47
N LYS A 30 1.11 0.36 -28.54
CA LYS A 30 1.46 -1.08 -28.59
C LYS A 30 2.55 -1.43 -27.58
N LEU A 31 3.60 -0.62 -27.46
CA LEU A 31 4.67 -0.89 -26.51
C LEU A 31 4.26 -0.63 -25.05
N VAL A 32 3.49 0.42 -24.80
CA VAL A 32 2.95 0.68 -23.45
C VAL A 32 2.05 -0.48 -23.01
N ALA A 33 1.17 -0.95 -23.89
CA ALA A 33 0.34 -2.13 -23.66
C ALA A 33 1.17 -3.42 -23.49
N HIS A 34 2.25 -3.58 -24.26
CA HIS A 34 3.18 -4.71 -24.14
C HIS A 34 3.87 -4.73 -22.76
N GLY A 35 4.48 -3.62 -22.35
CA GLY A 35 5.11 -3.53 -21.03
C GLY A 35 4.11 -3.74 -19.89
N GLY A 36 2.94 -3.10 -20.00
CA GLY A 36 1.85 -3.25 -19.04
C GLY A 36 1.32 -4.67 -18.91
N LEU A 37 1.31 -5.44 -20.00
CA LEU A 37 0.92 -6.85 -19.98
C LEU A 37 1.85 -7.66 -19.08
N TYR A 38 3.16 -7.55 -19.29
CA TYR A 38 4.15 -8.28 -18.50
C TYR A 38 4.17 -7.82 -17.03
N ASP A 39 4.09 -6.52 -16.79
CA ASP A 39 4.02 -5.99 -15.41
C ASP A 39 2.79 -6.53 -14.67
N ALA A 40 1.62 -6.56 -15.32
CA ALA A 40 0.39 -7.09 -14.74
C ALA A 40 0.47 -8.60 -14.48
N LEU A 41 1.05 -9.38 -15.41
CA LEU A 41 1.23 -10.82 -15.28
C LEU A 41 2.24 -11.18 -14.18
N HIS A 42 3.41 -10.53 -14.15
CA HIS A 42 4.42 -10.77 -13.11
C HIS A 42 3.94 -10.34 -11.73
N ALA A 43 3.23 -9.21 -11.64
CA ALA A 43 2.57 -8.82 -10.39
C ALA A 43 1.55 -9.87 -9.96
N ALA A 44 0.72 -10.39 -10.88
CA ALA A 44 -0.28 -11.40 -10.55
C ALA A 44 0.35 -12.73 -10.10
N LEU A 45 1.44 -13.17 -10.73
CA LEU A 45 2.21 -14.36 -10.33
C LEU A 45 2.79 -14.21 -8.93
N ARG A 46 3.42 -13.06 -8.63
CA ARG A 46 4.00 -12.77 -7.31
C ARG A 46 2.94 -12.71 -6.22
N GLU A 47 1.83 -12.03 -6.48
CA GLU A 47 0.70 -11.91 -5.53
C GLU A 47 -0.04 -13.23 -5.33
N SER A 48 0.13 -14.21 -6.25
CA SER A 48 -0.40 -15.57 -6.13
C SER A 48 0.61 -16.54 -5.48
N ASN A 49 1.73 -16.03 -4.94
CA ASN A 49 2.82 -16.81 -4.34
C ASN A 49 3.40 -17.89 -5.28
N ILE A 50 3.41 -17.64 -6.60
CA ILE A 50 4.05 -18.52 -7.56
C ILE A 50 5.51 -18.06 -7.72
N GLU A 51 6.45 -18.90 -7.29
CA GLU A 51 7.88 -18.61 -7.36
C GLU A 51 8.38 -18.51 -8.81
N GLU A 52 9.36 -17.64 -9.07
CA GLU A 52 9.93 -17.43 -10.42
C GLU A 52 10.55 -18.69 -11.03
N ARG A 53 11.06 -19.61 -10.20
CA ARG A 53 11.61 -20.90 -10.67
C ARG A 53 10.56 -21.89 -11.16
N SER A 54 9.29 -21.65 -10.84
CA SER A 54 8.20 -22.59 -11.09
C SER A 54 7.47 -22.35 -12.41
N TRP A 55 8.00 -21.46 -13.26
CA TRP A 55 7.48 -21.23 -14.60
C TRP A 55 8.56 -20.86 -15.60
N HIS A 56 8.30 -21.18 -16.87
CA HIS A 56 9.06 -20.71 -18.03
C HIS A 56 8.16 -19.79 -18.87
N GLN A 57 8.70 -18.67 -19.35
CA GLN A 57 7.97 -17.69 -20.14
C GLN A 57 8.55 -17.57 -21.55
N GLU A 58 7.67 -17.54 -22.55
CA GLU A 58 8.00 -17.16 -23.94
C GLU A 58 7.20 -15.91 -24.35
N ASP A 59 7.90 -14.92 -24.89
CA ASP A 59 7.28 -13.71 -25.47
C ASP A 59 6.75 -13.99 -26.88
N ARG A 60 5.54 -13.53 -27.17
CA ARG A 60 4.86 -13.74 -28.46
C ARG A 60 4.56 -12.42 -29.18
N GLY A 61 5.07 -11.30 -28.69
CA GLY A 61 4.75 -9.98 -29.23
C GLY A 61 3.44 -9.47 -28.62
N ASP A 62 2.29 -9.79 -29.18
CA ASP A 62 0.99 -9.35 -28.67
C ASP A 62 0.44 -10.20 -27.50
N GLY A 63 1.22 -11.17 -27.05
CA GLY A 63 0.85 -12.13 -26.02
C GLY A 63 2.06 -12.75 -25.33
N ALA A 64 1.78 -13.65 -24.39
CA ALA A 64 2.78 -14.39 -23.63
C ALA A 64 2.34 -15.83 -23.42
N MET A 65 3.30 -16.74 -23.29
CA MET A 65 3.04 -18.12 -22.88
C MET A 65 3.82 -18.44 -21.61
N PHE A 66 3.15 -19.02 -20.63
CA PHE A 66 3.74 -19.52 -19.40
C PHE A 66 3.56 -21.03 -19.31
N LEU A 67 4.65 -21.72 -18.94
CA LEU A 67 4.70 -23.15 -18.70
C LEU A 67 5.05 -23.39 -17.23
N PHE A 68 4.08 -23.81 -16.44
CA PHE A 68 4.26 -24.03 -15.01
C PHE A 68 4.76 -25.44 -14.73
N THR A 69 5.66 -25.56 -13.77
CA THR A 69 6.12 -26.86 -13.26
C THR A 69 5.00 -27.57 -12.50
N PRO A 70 5.07 -28.91 -12.31
CA PRO A 70 4.04 -29.68 -11.60
C PRO A 70 3.78 -29.25 -10.15
N GLU A 71 4.74 -28.57 -9.51
CA GLU A 71 4.60 -28.09 -8.13
C GLU A 71 3.60 -26.96 -7.98
N VAL A 72 3.25 -26.26 -9.08
CA VAL A 72 2.21 -25.22 -9.06
C VAL A 72 0.83 -25.88 -9.16
N PRO A 73 -0.02 -25.80 -8.12
CA PRO A 73 -1.36 -26.38 -8.19
C PRO A 73 -2.18 -25.67 -9.27
N LYS A 74 -2.85 -26.43 -10.13
CA LYS A 74 -3.64 -25.88 -11.25
C LYS A 74 -4.79 -24.98 -10.75
N GLN A 75 -5.28 -25.23 -9.54
CA GLN A 75 -6.28 -24.39 -8.84
C GLN A 75 -5.76 -22.97 -8.59
N VAL A 76 -4.47 -22.81 -8.26
CA VAL A 76 -3.86 -21.49 -8.08
C VAL A 76 -3.89 -20.70 -9.39
N LEU A 77 -3.69 -21.38 -10.53
CA LEU A 77 -3.75 -20.77 -11.86
C LEU A 77 -5.18 -20.37 -12.25
N SER A 78 -6.19 -21.17 -11.90
CA SER A 78 -7.59 -20.91 -12.27
C SER A 78 -8.36 -20.01 -11.31
N GLU A 79 -7.88 -19.80 -10.09
CA GLU A 79 -8.55 -18.94 -9.11
C GLU A 79 -7.70 -17.70 -8.78
N PHE A 80 -6.61 -17.89 -8.04
CA PHE A 80 -5.83 -16.80 -7.46
C PHE A 80 -5.16 -15.94 -8.54
N LEU A 81 -4.50 -16.59 -9.51
CA LEU A 81 -3.81 -15.89 -10.59
C LEU A 81 -4.77 -15.05 -11.43
N LEU A 82 -5.92 -15.62 -11.83
CA LEU A 82 -6.91 -14.88 -12.63
C LEU A 82 -7.51 -13.70 -11.84
N ARG A 83 -7.83 -13.88 -10.55
CA ARG A 83 -8.35 -12.79 -9.70
C ARG A 83 -7.33 -11.66 -9.54
N ARG A 84 -6.06 -11.97 -9.28
CA ARG A 84 -5.00 -10.96 -9.17
C ARG A 84 -4.73 -10.26 -10.49
N LEU A 85 -4.75 -11.01 -11.60
CA LEU A 85 -4.56 -10.45 -12.93
C LEU A 85 -5.69 -9.48 -13.32
N ILE A 86 -6.95 -9.80 -13.03
CA ILE A 86 -8.08 -8.86 -13.23
C ILE A 86 -7.84 -7.57 -12.46
N ALA A 87 -7.47 -7.65 -11.17
CA ALA A 87 -7.22 -6.47 -10.36
C ALA A 87 -6.06 -5.62 -10.91
N ASN A 88 -4.98 -6.26 -11.37
CA ASN A 88 -3.81 -5.58 -11.92
C ASN A 88 -4.12 -4.92 -13.27
N LEU A 89 -4.88 -5.59 -14.15
CA LEU A 89 -5.36 -5.02 -15.41
C LEU A 89 -6.29 -3.82 -15.19
N LEU A 90 -7.19 -3.88 -14.19
CA LEU A 90 -8.06 -2.75 -13.85
C LEU A 90 -7.27 -1.53 -13.35
N ARG A 91 -6.28 -1.74 -12.47
CA ARG A 91 -5.39 -0.66 -12.00
C ARG A 91 -4.60 -0.06 -13.16
N TYR A 92 -4.01 -0.90 -14.00
CA TYR A 92 -3.24 -0.46 -15.16
C TYR A 92 -4.10 0.34 -16.15
N ASN A 93 -5.29 -0.16 -16.49
CA ASN A 93 -6.19 0.50 -17.43
C ASN A 93 -6.70 1.87 -16.94
N ALA A 94 -6.70 2.10 -15.63
CA ALA A 94 -7.06 3.38 -15.03
C ALA A 94 -5.97 4.45 -15.20
N THR A 95 -4.72 4.07 -15.49
CA THR A 95 -3.58 4.99 -15.60
C THR A 95 -3.14 5.29 -17.03
N VAL A 96 -3.78 4.68 -18.03
CA VAL A 96 -3.39 4.80 -19.45
C VAL A 96 -4.53 5.27 -20.35
N THR A 97 -4.17 5.79 -21.53
CA THR A 97 -5.12 6.20 -22.58
C THR A 97 -5.89 5.01 -23.12
N GLN A 98 -7.04 5.27 -23.75
CA GLN A 98 -7.95 4.23 -24.24
C GLN A 98 -7.27 3.25 -25.21
N GLU A 99 -6.38 3.75 -26.06
CA GLU A 99 -5.63 3.00 -27.07
C GLU A 99 -4.57 2.08 -26.44
N ALA A 100 -4.06 2.45 -25.25
CA ALA A 100 -3.08 1.68 -24.49
C ALA A 100 -3.72 0.72 -23.47
N ARG A 101 -5.04 0.77 -23.26
CA ARG A 101 -5.73 -0.16 -22.37
C ARG A 101 -5.61 -1.61 -22.85
N ILE A 102 -5.47 -2.50 -21.88
CA ILE A 102 -5.32 -3.94 -22.09
C ILE A 102 -6.65 -4.62 -21.75
N ARG A 103 -7.19 -5.32 -22.74
CA ARG A 103 -8.23 -6.34 -22.54
C ARG A 103 -7.63 -7.65 -23.01
N LEU A 104 -7.77 -8.70 -22.21
CA LEU A 104 -6.95 -9.90 -22.37
C LEU A 104 -7.82 -11.13 -22.63
N ARG A 105 -7.35 -12.00 -23.52
CA ARG A 105 -7.83 -13.37 -23.68
C ARG A 105 -6.82 -14.31 -23.05
N ILE A 106 -7.27 -15.33 -22.34
CA ILE A 106 -6.42 -16.34 -21.71
C ILE A 106 -6.93 -17.73 -22.07
N ALA A 107 -6.01 -18.63 -22.41
CA ALA A 107 -6.26 -20.06 -22.55
C ALA A 107 -5.49 -20.85 -21.49
N LEU A 108 -6.17 -21.77 -20.81
CA LEU A 108 -5.57 -22.72 -19.86
C LEU A 108 -5.75 -24.17 -20.32
N HIS A 109 -4.65 -24.91 -20.26
CA HIS A 109 -4.61 -26.36 -20.51
C HIS A 109 -3.42 -26.97 -19.75
N PHE A 110 -3.27 -28.29 -19.79
CA PHE A 110 -2.08 -28.98 -19.27
C PHE A 110 -1.80 -30.22 -20.10
N GLY A 111 -0.55 -30.66 -20.13
CA GLY A 111 -0.13 -31.86 -20.81
C GLY A 111 1.39 -31.99 -20.85
N GLU A 112 1.88 -32.93 -21.64
CA GLU A 112 3.31 -33.21 -21.78
C GLU A 112 3.97 -32.26 -22.78
N VAL A 113 5.09 -31.66 -22.38
CA VAL A 113 5.89 -30.71 -23.18
C VAL A 113 7.33 -31.18 -23.25
N THR A 114 7.94 -31.07 -24.42
CA THR A 114 9.37 -31.33 -24.63
C THR A 114 10.09 -30.01 -24.90
N PHE A 115 11.18 -29.75 -24.17
CA PHE A 115 12.01 -28.56 -24.38
C PHE A 115 13.15 -28.85 -25.36
N ASN A 116 13.43 -27.89 -26.25
CA ASN A 116 14.62 -27.89 -27.10
C ASN A 116 15.31 -26.51 -27.05
N ALA A 117 16.41 -26.34 -27.79
CA ALA A 117 17.18 -25.10 -27.84
C ALA A 117 16.40 -23.86 -28.34
N LYS A 118 15.19 -24.06 -28.90
CA LYS A 118 14.34 -23.02 -29.48
C LYS A 118 13.01 -22.81 -28.74
N GLY A 119 12.78 -23.53 -27.63
CA GLY A 119 11.57 -23.39 -26.81
C GLY A 119 10.83 -24.71 -26.59
N ALA A 120 9.59 -24.59 -26.14
CA ALA A 120 8.71 -25.71 -25.83
C ALA A 120 7.94 -26.23 -27.04
N VAL A 121 7.85 -27.55 -27.17
CA VAL A 121 7.07 -28.23 -28.22
C VAL A 121 6.18 -29.30 -27.58
N GLY A 122 4.90 -29.30 -27.92
CA GLY A 122 3.95 -30.32 -27.47
C GLY A 122 2.53 -30.06 -27.98
N ASP A 123 1.73 -31.12 -28.09
CA ASP A 123 0.34 -31.01 -28.53
C ASP A 123 -0.51 -30.17 -27.56
N CYS A 124 -0.16 -30.16 -26.27
CA CYS A 124 -0.83 -29.31 -25.29
C CYS A 124 -0.58 -27.82 -25.55
N VAL A 125 0.63 -27.43 -26.01
CA VAL A 125 0.94 -26.05 -26.41
C VAL A 125 0.12 -25.68 -27.64
N ASN A 126 0.10 -26.55 -28.65
CA ASN A 126 -0.69 -26.36 -29.86
C ASN A 126 -2.18 -26.18 -29.55
N LEU A 127 -2.76 -27.06 -28.72
CA LEU A 127 -4.15 -26.97 -28.31
C LEU A 127 -4.43 -25.66 -27.56
N THR A 128 -3.55 -25.24 -26.64
CA THR A 128 -3.73 -23.99 -25.88
C THR A 128 -3.84 -22.78 -26.81
N PHE A 129 -2.97 -22.67 -27.82
CA PHE A 129 -3.07 -21.60 -28.81
C PHE A 129 -4.33 -21.70 -29.69
N ARG A 130 -4.77 -22.92 -30.05
CA ARG A 130 -6.02 -23.12 -30.80
C ARG A 130 -7.25 -22.69 -30.01
N LEU A 131 -7.26 -22.93 -28.70
CA LEU A 131 -8.29 -22.42 -27.79
C LEU A 131 -8.25 -20.89 -27.72
N LEU A 132 -7.06 -20.29 -27.58
CA LEU A 132 -6.90 -18.83 -27.54
C LEU A 132 -7.37 -18.15 -28.85
N GLU A 133 -7.18 -18.82 -29.99
CA GLU A 133 -7.61 -18.36 -31.32
C GLU A 133 -9.12 -18.52 -31.58
N ALA A 134 -9.88 -19.19 -30.71
CA ALA A 134 -11.27 -19.56 -30.95
C ALA A 134 -12.20 -18.36 -31.12
N ASP A 135 -12.94 -18.32 -32.24
CA ASP A 135 -13.87 -17.23 -32.54
C ASP A 135 -14.91 -16.99 -31.43
N PRO A 136 -15.52 -18.02 -30.79
CA PRO A 136 -16.45 -17.78 -29.68
C PRO A 136 -15.83 -17.01 -28.50
N LEU A 137 -14.54 -17.22 -28.21
CA LEU A 137 -13.82 -16.46 -27.17
C LEU A 137 -13.61 -15.01 -27.60
N LYS A 138 -13.18 -14.80 -28.85
CA LYS A 138 -12.96 -13.47 -29.43
C LYS A 138 -14.25 -12.65 -29.44
N SER A 139 -15.36 -13.26 -29.88
CA SER A 139 -16.68 -12.63 -29.90
C SER A 139 -17.21 -12.34 -28.50
N ALA A 140 -16.99 -13.22 -27.52
CA ALA A 140 -17.42 -13.00 -26.14
C ALA A 140 -16.73 -11.80 -25.49
N LEU A 141 -15.42 -11.63 -25.69
CA LEU A 141 -14.71 -10.44 -25.20
C LEU A 141 -15.14 -9.19 -25.96
N ALA A 142 -15.16 -9.24 -27.30
CA ALA A 142 -15.51 -8.09 -28.12
C ALA A 142 -16.93 -7.55 -27.85
N GLY A 143 -17.86 -8.44 -27.48
CA GLY A 143 -19.26 -8.10 -27.16
C GLY A 143 -19.52 -7.70 -25.70
N SER A 144 -18.49 -7.59 -24.85
CA SER A 144 -18.65 -7.25 -23.42
C SER A 144 -17.78 -6.06 -23.01
N SER A 145 -17.99 -5.54 -21.80
CA SER A 145 -17.09 -4.58 -21.13
C SER A 145 -16.02 -5.26 -20.26
N ALA A 146 -15.94 -6.59 -20.29
CA ALA A 146 -15.00 -7.37 -19.48
C ALA A 146 -13.54 -7.03 -19.86
N VAL A 147 -12.66 -6.99 -18.85
CA VAL A 147 -11.22 -6.80 -19.06
C VAL A 147 -10.50 -8.12 -19.36
N LEU A 148 -11.12 -9.25 -19.01
CA LEU A 148 -10.54 -10.58 -19.17
C LEU A 148 -11.58 -11.59 -19.67
N ALA A 149 -11.22 -12.36 -20.69
CA ALA A 149 -11.94 -13.54 -21.13
C ALA A 149 -11.04 -14.78 -21.02
N VAL A 150 -11.55 -15.83 -20.40
CA VAL A 150 -10.79 -17.06 -20.12
C VAL A 150 -11.45 -18.20 -20.88
N ILE A 151 -10.66 -19.00 -21.58
CA ILE A 151 -11.04 -20.30 -22.13
C ILE A 151 -10.22 -21.39 -21.47
N VAL A 152 -10.84 -22.51 -21.15
CA VAL A 152 -10.14 -23.70 -20.66
C VAL A 152 -10.48 -24.91 -21.52
N SER A 153 -9.51 -25.80 -21.70
CA SER A 153 -9.75 -27.09 -22.37
C SER A 153 -10.76 -27.95 -21.60
N ARG A 154 -11.38 -28.91 -22.29
CA ARG A 154 -12.21 -29.95 -21.65
C ARG A 154 -11.56 -30.63 -20.45
N ALA A 155 -10.34 -31.16 -20.62
CA ALA A 155 -9.62 -31.80 -19.53
C ALA A 155 -9.39 -30.87 -18.33
N PHE A 156 -9.05 -29.60 -18.58
CA PHE A 156 -8.89 -28.62 -17.51
C PHE A 156 -10.23 -28.32 -16.80
N TYR A 157 -11.35 -28.25 -17.52
CA TYR A 157 -12.66 -28.07 -16.91
C TYR A 157 -13.07 -29.29 -16.07
N GLU A 158 -13.08 -30.47 -16.69
CA GLU A 158 -13.58 -31.71 -16.08
C GLU A 158 -12.68 -32.19 -14.92
N GLU A 159 -11.35 -32.07 -15.04
CA GLU A 159 -10.41 -32.62 -14.05
C GLU A 159 -9.96 -31.61 -12.99
N VAL A 160 -10.08 -30.30 -13.23
CA VAL A 160 -9.63 -29.25 -12.30
C VAL A 160 -10.79 -28.39 -11.82
N LEU A 161 -11.46 -27.67 -12.72
CA LEU A 161 -12.45 -26.65 -12.31
C LEU A 161 -13.71 -27.26 -11.71
N TRP A 162 -14.21 -28.35 -12.29
CA TRP A 162 -15.44 -29.00 -11.83
C TRP A 162 -15.37 -29.46 -10.36
N HIS A 163 -14.16 -29.78 -9.91
CA HIS A 163 -13.89 -30.26 -8.56
C HIS A 163 -13.50 -29.16 -7.57
N ASP A 164 -13.41 -27.90 -8.02
CA ASP A 164 -13.03 -26.75 -7.19
C ASP A 164 -14.17 -25.72 -7.15
N PRO A 165 -14.97 -25.69 -6.06
CA PRO A 165 -16.05 -24.72 -5.91
C PRO A 165 -15.57 -23.26 -5.97
N ALA A 166 -14.34 -22.97 -5.54
CA ALA A 166 -13.79 -21.62 -5.49
C ALA A 166 -13.45 -21.09 -6.88
N ALA A 167 -13.25 -21.98 -7.86
CA ALA A 167 -13.08 -21.65 -9.27
C ALA A 167 -14.40 -21.29 -9.99
N GLU A 168 -15.55 -21.40 -9.29
CA GLU A 168 -16.90 -21.12 -9.81
C GLU A 168 -17.19 -21.84 -11.15
N PRO A 169 -17.16 -23.18 -11.20
CA PRO A 169 -17.30 -23.93 -12.44
C PRO A 169 -18.62 -23.67 -13.20
N LEU A 170 -19.66 -23.25 -12.49
CA LEU A 170 -20.96 -22.87 -13.07
C LEU A 170 -20.94 -21.51 -13.80
N ALA A 171 -19.92 -20.68 -13.56
CA ALA A 171 -19.72 -19.42 -14.29
C ALA A 171 -19.08 -19.64 -15.67
N TYR A 172 -18.65 -20.85 -15.99
CA TYR A 172 -18.11 -21.21 -17.29
C TYR A 172 -19.19 -21.79 -18.19
N ARG A 173 -19.23 -21.30 -19.44
CA ARG A 173 -20.14 -21.80 -20.48
C ARG A 173 -19.38 -22.65 -21.47
N GLU A 174 -19.90 -23.85 -21.74
CA GLU A 174 -19.38 -24.74 -22.78
C GLU A 174 -19.56 -24.12 -24.18
N ILE A 175 -18.56 -24.28 -25.03
CA ILE A 175 -18.51 -23.84 -26.42
C ILE A 175 -17.83 -24.89 -27.29
N GLU A 176 -18.18 -24.91 -28.57
CA GLU A 176 -17.47 -25.67 -29.59
C GLU A 176 -16.32 -24.84 -30.18
N VAL A 177 -15.12 -25.42 -30.20
CA VAL A 177 -13.91 -24.81 -30.77
C VAL A 177 -13.56 -25.49 -32.09
N ALA A 178 -13.34 -24.66 -33.09
CA ALA A 178 -13.22 -25.02 -34.48
C ALA A 178 -12.11 -24.19 -35.15
N VAL A 179 -10.85 -24.55 -34.95
CA VAL A 179 -9.69 -23.76 -35.39
C VAL A 179 -8.67 -24.65 -36.09
N LYS A 180 -8.35 -24.35 -37.36
CA LYS A 180 -7.51 -25.18 -38.24
C LYS A 180 -7.98 -26.65 -38.24
N GLU A 181 -7.11 -27.61 -37.93
CA GLU A 181 -7.48 -29.03 -37.83
C GLU A 181 -8.10 -29.42 -36.48
N THR A 182 -8.21 -28.50 -35.50
CA THR A 182 -8.73 -28.79 -34.16
C THR A 182 -10.24 -28.59 -34.07
N ARG A 183 -10.95 -29.64 -33.64
CA ARG A 183 -12.37 -29.66 -33.26
C ARG A 183 -12.49 -30.22 -31.84
N THR A 184 -12.97 -29.43 -30.89
CA THR A 184 -13.11 -29.87 -29.49
C THR A 184 -14.11 -29.01 -28.72
N SER A 185 -14.61 -29.48 -27.58
CA SER A 185 -15.34 -28.64 -26.64
C SER A 185 -14.39 -27.94 -25.66
N ALA A 186 -14.77 -26.74 -25.23
CA ALA A 186 -14.04 -25.91 -24.29
C ALA A 186 -14.99 -25.06 -23.47
N TRP A 187 -14.50 -24.44 -22.40
CA TRP A 187 -15.32 -23.66 -21.48
C TRP A 187 -14.82 -22.24 -21.38
N ILE A 188 -15.70 -21.26 -21.56
CA ILE A 188 -15.36 -19.84 -21.46
C ILE A 188 -16.01 -19.14 -20.27
N ARG A 189 -15.29 -18.21 -19.65
CA ARG A 189 -15.76 -17.32 -18.59
C ARG A 189 -15.28 -15.90 -18.87
N LEU A 190 -16.14 -14.91 -18.64
CA LEU A 190 -15.76 -13.49 -18.65
C LEU A 190 -15.57 -13.00 -17.21
N SER A 191 -14.64 -12.06 -16.99
CA SER A 191 -14.60 -11.31 -15.74
C SER A 191 -15.89 -10.50 -15.57
N ALA A 192 -16.38 -10.36 -14.34
CA ALA A 192 -17.54 -9.52 -14.04
C ALA A 192 -17.41 -8.12 -14.66
N GLU A 193 -18.50 -7.60 -15.19
CA GLU A 193 -18.51 -6.30 -15.86
C GLU A 193 -18.04 -5.20 -14.90
N SER A 194 -17.12 -4.37 -15.37
CA SER A 194 -16.73 -3.17 -14.63
C SER A 194 -17.90 -2.17 -14.72
N MET A 195 -18.55 -1.86 -13.59
CA MET A 195 -19.65 -0.89 -13.53
C MET A 195 -19.23 0.57 -13.81
N HIS A 196 -18.11 0.82 -14.48
CA HIS A 196 -17.60 2.16 -14.83
C HIS A 196 -17.39 2.31 -16.35
N ALA A 197 -18.34 1.82 -17.15
CA ALA A 197 -18.39 2.08 -18.59
C ALA A 197 -19.83 2.26 -19.10
N THR A 198 -20.60 3.17 -18.50
CA THR A 198 -21.67 3.83 -19.27
C THR A 198 -21.02 4.86 -20.18
N ALA A 199 -20.91 4.52 -21.46
CA ALA A 199 -20.59 5.45 -22.53
C ALA A 199 -21.61 6.59 -22.53
N ALA A 200 -21.16 7.81 -22.21
CA ALA A 200 -21.91 9.01 -22.55
C ALA A 200 -21.94 9.16 -24.09
N PRO A 201 -23.05 9.62 -24.69
CA PRO A 201 -23.16 9.74 -26.14
C PRO A 201 -22.22 10.84 -26.65
N ALA A 202 -21.51 10.56 -27.74
CA ALA A 202 -20.61 11.49 -28.40
C ALA A 202 -21.36 12.74 -28.90
N PRO A 203 -20.83 13.96 -28.72
CA PRO A 203 -21.31 15.12 -29.44
C PRO A 203 -20.82 15.09 -30.90
N ALA A 204 -21.70 15.53 -31.80
CA ALA A 204 -21.51 15.62 -33.25
C ALA A 204 -20.40 16.64 -33.64
N PRO A 205 -19.85 16.55 -34.87
CA PRO A 205 -18.62 17.23 -35.25
C PRO A 205 -18.84 18.73 -35.45
N VAL A 206 -18.02 19.56 -34.79
CA VAL A 206 -17.91 20.98 -35.11
C VAL A 206 -16.74 21.16 -36.07
N ALA A 207 -17.02 21.94 -37.12
CA ALA A 207 -16.18 22.18 -38.27
C ALA A 207 -14.78 22.72 -37.93
N SER A 208 -13.86 22.35 -38.81
CA SER A 208 -12.50 22.85 -39.01
C SER A 208 -12.31 24.34 -38.70
N ALA A 209 -11.40 24.60 -37.75
CA ALA A 209 -10.68 25.86 -37.61
C ALA A 209 -9.19 25.56 -37.34
N GLU A 210 -8.36 26.48 -37.80
CA GLU A 210 -6.94 26.37 -38.13
C GLU A 210 -6.00 25.99 -36.96
N ILE A 211 -4.85 25.45 -37.38
CA ILE A 211 -3.69 25.04 -36.59
C ILE A 211 -3.11 26.25 -35.85
N ASP A 212 -2.99 26.14 -34.53
CA ASP A 212 -2.04 26.93 -33.73
C ASP A 212 -1.11 25.97 -32.98
N ASP A 213 0.18 26.13 -33.26
CA ASP A 213 1.31 25.33 -32.78
C ASP A 213 1.64 25.76 -31.34
N GLY A 214 1.23 24.97 -30.35
CA GLY A 214 1.51 25.34 -28.96
C GLY A 214 0.77 24.53 -27.90
N ALA A 215 0.85 23.20 -27.94
CA ALA A 215 0.38 22.36 -26.84
C ALA A 215 1.41 21.28 -26.50
N VAL A 216 1.85 21.30 -25.25
CA VAL A 216 2.82 20.40 -24.63
C VAL A 216 2.37 18.95 -24.79
N ALA A 217 3.11 18.16 -25.58
CA ALA A 217 2.90 16.73 -25.77
C ALA A 217 3.28 15.95 -24.50
N GLY A 218 2.47 14.95 -24.14
CA GLY A 218 2.80 14.02 -23.06
C GLY A 218 4.10 13.26 -23.38
N GLY A 219 4.94 12.99 -22.37
CA GLY A 219 6.30 12.43 -22.56
C GLY A 219 6.41 11.11 -23.34
N GLY A 220 5.29 10.39 -23.55
CA GLY A 220 5.22 9.21 -24.41
C GLY A 220 5.27 9.50 -25.93
N GLU A 221 4.67 10.60 -26.39
CA GLU A 221 4.73 11.01 -27.79
C GLU A 221 6.14 11.48 -28.18
N SER A 222 6.82 12.21 -27.29
CA SER A 222 8.16 12.73 -27.51
C SER A 222 9.22 11.62 -27.66
N LEU A 223 9.13 10.53 -26.89
CA LEU A 223 10.00 9.35 -27.06
C LEU A 223 9.80 8.67 -28.43
N GLY A 224 8.57 8.66 -28.94
CA GLY A 224 8.27 8.12 -30.26
C GLY A 224 8.87 8.95 -31.39
N VAL A 225 8.74 10.29 -31.30
CA VAL A 225 9.36 11.21 -32.25
C VAL A 225 10.89 11.12 -32.19
N LEU A 226 11.46 10.97 -31.00
CA LEU A 226 12.89 10.78 -30.81
C LEU A 226 13.40 9.52 -31.49
N ALA A 227 12.69 8.41 -31.32
CA ALA A 227 13.05 7.15 -31.97
C ALA A 227 12.95 7.21 -33.49
N GLU A 228 11.96 7.92 -34.05
CA GLU A 228 11.87 8.16 -35.49
C GLU A 228 13.05 8.97 -36.05
N LEU A 229 13.48 10.02 -35.33
CA LEU A 229 14.62 10.82 -35.75
C LEU A 229 15.92 10.02 -35.70
N ILE A 230 16.11 9.21 -34.65
CA ILE A 230 17.28 8.35 -34.52
C ILE A 230 17.27 7.25 -35.58
N ALA A 231 16.11 6.69 -35.93
CA ALA A 231 15.99 5.64 -36.95
C ALA A 231 16.37 6.13 -38.37
N ARG A 232 16.30 7.44 -38.62
CA ARG A 232 16.72 8.06 -39.90
C ARG A 232 18.23 8.21 -40.02
N MET A 233 18.99 8.07 -38.93
CA MET A 233 20.44 8.15 -38.96
C MET A 233 21.04 6.93 -39.69
N PRO A 234 21.90 7.13 -40.71
CA PRO A 234 22.50 6.04 -41.49
C PRO A 234 23.18 4.95 -40.65
N LEU A 235 23.85 5.32 -39.56
CA LEU A 235 24.48 4.37 -38.63
C LEU A 235 23.47 3.40 -38.00
N MET A 236 22.27 3.89 -37.67
CA MET A 236 21.25 3.12 -36.95
C MET A 236 20.52 2.11 -37.84
N GLY A 237 20.67 2.23 -39.16
CA GLY A 237 20.17 1.23 -40.12
C GLY A 237 20.87 -0.13 -40.02
N ARG A 238 22.11 -0.17 -39.52
CA ARG A 238 22.92 -1.41 -39.40
C ARG A 238 22.86 -1.99 -37.98
N VAL A 239 22.76 -3.31 -37.86
CA VAL A 239 22.69 -4.01 -36.56
C VAL A 239 23.94 -3.72 -35.72
N GLU A 240 25.12 -3.69 -36.35
CA GLU A 240 26.40 -3.39 -35.71
C GLU A 240 26.44 -1.97 -35.15
N GLY A 241 25.87 -1.00 -35.88
CA GLY A 241 25.77 0.39 -35.43
C GLY A 241 24.87 0.55 -34.20
N ARG A 242 23.73 -0.15 -34.18
CA ARG A 242 22.81 -0.17 -33.03
C ARG A 242 23.44 -0.83 -31.80
N ARG A 243 24.14 -1.96 -31.98
CA ARG A 243 24.88 -2.65 -30.90
C ARG A 243 25.97 -1.76 -30.31
N LEU A 244 26.77 -1.11 -31.16
CA LEU A 244 27.85 -0.21 -30.71
C LEU A 244 27.28 1.00 -29.94
N CYS A 245 26.18 1.58 -30.41
CA CYS A 245 25.49 2.65 -29.72
C CYS A 245 25.02 2.22 -28.32
N LEU A 246 24.36 1.06 -28.21
CA LEU A 246 23.89 0.51 -26.94
C LEU A 246 25.06 0.16 -25.99
N GLN A 247 26.19 -0.30 -26.53
CA GLN A 247 27.42 -0.53 -25.76
C GLN A 247 27.98 0.78 -25.19
N LEU A 248 28.09 1.85 -25.98
CA LEU A 248 28.56 3.14 -25.49
C LEU A 248 27.64 3.71 -24.41
N VAL A 249 26.32 3.59 -24.59
CA VAL A 249 25.35 4.02 -23.57
C VAL A 249 25.55 3.25 -22.27
N ASN A 250 25.64 1.93 -22.32
CA ASN A 250 25.88 1.11 -21.13
C ASN A 250 27.24 1.38 -20.47
N SER A 251 28.25 1.80 -21.23
CA SER A 251 29.58 2.12 -20.69
C SER A 251 29.64 3.48 -19.99
N ALA A 252 28.77 4.41 -20.36
CA ALA A 252 28.73 5.77 -19.83
C ALA A 252 27.68 5.97 -18.73
N LEU A 253 26.90 4.92 -18.42
CA LEU A 253 25.96 4.87 -17.30
C LEU A 253 26.67 4.34 -16.03
N ASP A 254 26.07 4.61 -14.86
CA ASP A 254 26.63 4.19 -13.56
C ASP A 254 26.92 2.67 -13.54
N PRO A 255 28.16 2.25 -13.23
CA PRO A 255 28.55 0.84 -13.13
C PRO A 255 27.81 0.03 -12.05
N LEU A 256 27.27 0.70 -11.02
CA LEU A 256 26.56 0.04 -9.90
C LEU A 256 25.13 -0.36 -10.28
N GLU A 257 24.60 0.16 -11.38
CA GLU A 257 23.24 -0.10 -11.84
C GLU A 257 23.19 -1.16 -12.97
N PRO A 258 22.11 -1.94 -13.08
CA PRO A 258 21.96 -2.96 -14.13
C PRO A 258 22.08 -2.37 -15.55
N ARG A 259 22.82 -3.06 -16.42
CA ARG A 259 22.93 -2.69 -17.85
C ARG A 259 21.55 -2.68 -18.52
N LEU A 260 21.33 -1.71 -19.41
CA LEU A 260 20.16 -1.67 -20.30
C LEU A 260 20.18 -2.92 -21.19
N ARG A 261 19.23 -3.82 -20.93
CA ARG A 261 18.97 -5.01 -21.73
C ARG A 261 17.86 -4.69 -22.73
N VAL A 262 18.19 -4.77 -24.01
CA VAL A 262 17.27 -4.53 -25.11
C VAL A 262 17.24 -5.78 -25.97
N ALA A 263 16.05 -6.29 -26.27
CA ALA A 263 15.89 -7.38 -27.22
C ALA A 263 16.37 -6.93 -28.60
N GLU A 264 17.15 -7.77 -29.27
CA GLU A 264 17.63 -7.46 -30.61
C GLU A 264 16.55 -7.76 -31.64
N PHE A 265 16.28 -6.79 -32.53
CA PHE A 265 15.37 -6.95 -33.64
C PHE A 265 16.10 -6.80 -34.98
N ASP A 266 15.71 -7.64 -35.95
CA ASP A 266 16.17 -7.58 -37.34
C ASP A 266 15.71 -6.28 -38.03
N ASP A 267 14.48 -5.85 -37.73
CA ASP A 267 13.96 -4.56 -38.18
C ASP A 267 14.68 -3.41 -37.46
N ALA A 268 15.35 -2.57 -38.25
CA ALA A 268 16.17 -1.48 -37.73
C ALA A 268 15.37 -0.44 -36.94
N ARG A 269 14.14 -0.14 -37.38
CA ARG A 269 13.28 0.85 -36.76
C ARG A 269 12.74 0.31 -35.44
N LEU A 270 12.28 -0.94 -35.40
CA LEU A 270 11.83 -1.58 -34.15
C LEU A 270 12.95 -1.67 -33.11
N HIS A 271 14.17 -2.01 -33.53
CA HIS A 271 15.31 -2.09 -32.62
C HIS A 271 15.69 -0.70 -32.07
N VAL A 272 15.71 0.35 -32.91
CA VAL A 272 15.94 1.74 -32.44
C VAL A 272 14.90 2.15 -31.41
N PHE A 273 13.63 1.86 -31.65
CA PHE A 273 12.56 2.14 -30.70
C PHE A 273 12.78 1.43 -29.36
N ALA A 274 13.10 0.13 -29.39
CA ALA A 274 13.38 -0.63 -28.19
C ALA A 274 14.54 -0.03 -27.37
N ILE A 275 15.59 0.46 -28.04
CA ILE A 275 16.72 1.17 -27.40
C ILE A 275 16.26 2.47 -26.75
N VAL A 276 15.55 3.34 -27.49
CA VAL A 276 15.10 4.65 -26.99
C VAL A 276 14.15 4.50 -25.80
N LEU A 277 13.27 3.50 -25.83
CA LEU A 277 12.32 3.23 -24.75
C LEU A 277 13.00 2.64 -23.52
N ALA A 278 13.99 1.77 -23.70
CA ALA A 278 14.82 1.31 -22.59
C ALA A 278 15.59 2.48 -21.94
N CYS A 279 16.10 3.42 -22.75
CA CYS A 279 16.71 4.65 -22.25
C CYS A 279 15.68 5.57 -21.55
N GLY A 280 14.45 5.67 -22.06
CA GLY A 280 13.40 6.48 -21.44
C GLY A 280 12.95 6.00 -20.05
N ARG A 281 13.13 4.71 -19.75
CA ARG A 281 12.84 4.11 -18.44
C ARG A 281 13.95 4.32 -17.40
N ARG A 282 15.12 4.82 -17.81
CA ARG A 282 16.28 5.01 -16.93
C ARG A 282 16.68 6.50 -16.88
N PRO A 283 16.66 7.14 -15.70
CA PRO A 283 17.07 8.54 -15.56
C PRO A 283 18.45 8.79 -16.16
N GLY A 284 18.60 9.88 -16.93
CA GLY A 284 19.85 10.27 -17.59
C GLY A 284 20.25 9.44 -18.82
N ALA A 285 19.65 8.26 -19.08
CA ALA A 285 20.06 7.40 -20.17
C ALA A 285 19.72 7.95 -21.57
N VAL A 286 18.65 8.75 -21.71
CA VAL A 286 18.34 9.45 -22.98
C VAL A 286 19.42 10.50 -23.32
N ARG A 287 19.94 11.22 -22.32
CA ARG A 287 21.06 12.17 -22.51
C ARG A 287 22.37 11.44 -22.83
N THR A 288 22.59 10.27 -22.22
CA THR A 288 23.73 9.41 -22.55
C THR A 288 23.62 8.85 -23.97
N LEU A 289 22.42 8.51 -24.43
CA LEU A 289 22.14 8.12 -25.82
C LEU A 289 22.46 9.26 -26.79
N LEU A 290 22.03 10.49 -26.51
CA LEU A 290 22.40 11.66 -27.32
C LEU A 290 23.92 11.86 -27.38
N ARG A 291 24.64 11.70 -26.26
CA ARG A 291 26.11 11.77 -26.24
C ARG A 291 26.76 10.69 -27.11
N ALA A 292 26.29 9.45 -27.02
CA ALA A 292 26.78 8.35 -27.86
C ALA A 292 26.52 8.61 -29.35
N LEU A 293 25.35 9.12 -29.73
CA LEU A 293 25.02 9.47 -31.12
C LEU A 293 25.90 10.61 -31.65
N ARG A 294 26.15 11.65 -30.85
CA ARG A 294 27.09 12.74 -31.20
C ARG A 294 28.51 12.24 -31.40
N GLN A 295 28.95 11.26 -30.60
CA GLN A 295 30.27 10.67 -30.73
C GLN A 295 30.41 9.80 -31.98
N LEU A 296 29.38 9.02 -32.31
CA LEU A 296 29.42 8.07 -33.41
C LEU A 296 29.16 8.70 -34.78
N GLN A 297 28.34 9.75 -34.87
CA GLN A 297 28.02 10.40 -36.15
C GLN A 297 27.77 11.92 -35.99
N PRO A 298 28.81 12.72 -35.69
CA PRO A 298 28.65 14.15 -35.38
C PRO A 298 28.06 15.00 -36.52
N GLU A 299 28.19 14.55 -37.77
CA GLU A 299 27.71 15.27 -38.97
C GLU A 299 26.25 14.95 -39.35
N ALA A 300 25.52 14.16 -38.56
CA ALA A 300 24.14 13.80 -38.87
C ALA A 300 23.19 15.01 -38.79
N GLN A 301 22.37 15.21 -39.82
CA GLN A 301 21.45 16.34 -39.93
C GLN A 301 20.35 16.30 -38.85
N GLU A 302 20.02 15.11 -38.37
CA GLU A 302 19.01 14.85 -37.36
C GLU A 302 19.47 15.26 -35.96
N LEU A 303 20.79 15.35 -35.69
CA LEU A 303 21.34 15.57 -34.35
C LEU A 303 20.86 16.88 -33.71
N HIS A 304 20.69 17.95 -34.49
CA HIS A 304 20.22 19.22 -33.96
C HIS A 304 18.75 19.12 -33.48
N ARG A 305 17.90 18.40 -34.23
CA ARG A 305 16.50 18.16 -33.83
C ARG A 305 16.39 17.17 -32.67
N ILE A 306 17.21 16.12 -32.68
CA ILE A 306 17.32 15.15 -31.57
C ILE A 306 17.79 15.89 -30.31
N SER A 307 18.75 16.82 -30.40
CA SER A 307 19.22 17.63 -29.27
C SER A 307 18.10 18.43 -28.64
N ARG A 308 17.39 19.24 -29.45
CA ARG A 308 16.25 20.03 -28.97
C ARG A 308 15.18 19.16 -28.36
N LEU A 309 14.80 18.07 -29.04
CA LEU A 309 13.79 17.16 -28.51
C LEU A 309 14.23 16.49 -27.19
N VAL A 310 15.50 16.13 -27.03
CA VAL A 310 16.03 15.57 -25.78
C VAL A 310 16.14 16.63 -24.67
N GLU A 311 16.39 17.89 -25.03
CA GLU A 311 16.34 19.03 -24.12
C GLU A 311 14.90 19.31 -23.66
N ASP A 312 13.92 19.25 -24.58
CA ASP A 312 12.49 19.39 -24.32
C ASP A 312 11.91 18.18 -23.55
N MET A 313 12.50 16.99 -23.76
CA MET A 313 12.17 15.73 -23.06
C MET A 313 12.94 15.54 -21.77
N ALA A 314 13.89 16.42 -21.44
CA ALA A 314 14.48 16.39 -20.13
C ALA A 314 13.30 16.48 -19.16
N THR A 315 13.06 15.41 -18.40
CA THR A 315 12.41 15.54 -17.10
C THR A 315 13.05 16.78 -16.50
N LEU A 316 12.29 17.86 -16.32
CA LEU A 316 12.79 19.10 -15.74
C LEU A 316 13.60 18.69 -14.52
N GLU A 317 14.93 18.68 -14.68
CA GLU A 317 15.82 18.60 -13.56
C GLU A 317 15.49 19.87 -12.81
N LEU A 318 14.88 19.72 -11.64
CA LEU A 318 14.40 20.86 -10.88
C LEU A 318 15.56 21.82 -10.63
N PHE A 319 16.76 21.27 -10.48
CA PHE A 319 18.00 22.01 -10.31
C PHE A 319 18.96 21.70 -11.45
N GLY A 320 19.54 22.74 -12.07
CA GLY A 320 20.63 22.56 -13.02
C GLY A 320 21.91 22.02 -12.34
N ASP A 321 22.89 21.58 -13.13
CA ASP A 321 24.15 21.01 -12.61
C ASP A 321 24.89 21.95 -11.63
N GLN A 322 24.78 23.26 -11.84
CA GLN A 322 25.39 24.27 -10.97
C GLN A 322 24.58 24.45 -9.67
N ASP A 323 23.25 24.52 -9.76
CA ASP A 323 22.35 24.65 -8.61
C ASP A 323 22.45 23.43 -7.69
N ARG A 324 22.55 22.23 -8.26
CA ARG A 324 22.77 20.98 -7.51
C ARG A 324 24.05 21.02 -6.70
N ARG A 325 25.14 21.54 -7.26
CA ARG A 325 26.41 21.70 -6.51
C ARG A 325 26.24 22.67 -5.37
N THR A 326 25.61 23.82 -5.62
CA THR A 326 25.35 24.83 -4.58
C THR A 326 24.52 24.29 -3.44
N ILE A 327 23.40 23.60 -3.72
CA ILE A 327 22.54 23.07 -2.65
C ILE A 327 23.18 21.89 -1.92
N THR A 328 23.94 21.04 -2.62
CA THR A 328 24.72 19.96 -1.99
C THR A 328 25.78 20.51 -1.04
N GLU A 329 26.45 21.60 -1.41
CA GLU A 329 27.43 22.26 -0.54
C GLU A 329 26.78 22.96 0.65
N LEU A 330 25.57 23.52 0.49
CA LEU A 330 24.81 24.12 1.58
C LEU A 330 24.36 23.10 2.63
N LEU A 331 23.98 21.90 2.19
CA LEU A 331 23.44 20.84 3.04
C LEU A 331 24.51 19.89 3.57
N ARG A 332 25.74 19.95 3.04
CA ARG A 332 26.86 19.13 3.47
C ARG A 332 27.17 19.39 4.95
N ASP A 333 27.45 18.31 5.69
CA ASP A 333 27.81 18.32 7.11
C ASP A 333 26.74 18.96 8.04
N THR A 334 25.50 19.11 7.56
CA THR A 334 24.38 19.63 8.36
C THR A 334 23.42 18.49 8.69
N ASP A 335 23.15 18.31 9.97
CA ASP A 335 22.22 17.28 10.46
C ASP A 335 20.88 17.91 10.84
N PHE A 336 19.79 17.34 10.33
CA PHE A 336 18.43 17.77 10.63
C PHE A 336 17.68 16.64 11.32
N PRO A 337 17.55 16.64 12.66
CA PRO A 337 16.77 15.63 13.38
C PRO A 337 15.33 15.50 12.87
N GLN A 338 14.77 16.58 12.33
CA GLN A 338 13.40 16.66 11.81
C GLN A 338 13.29 16.25 10.33
N LEU A 339 14.36 15.78 9.67
CA LEU A 339 14.39 15.51 8.23
C LEU A 339 13.25 14.60 7.75
N ALA A 340 12.93 13.56 8.52
CA ALA A 340 11.85 12.63 8.19
C ALA A 340 10.47 13.30 8.19
N GLU A 341 10.25 14.24 9.11
CA GLU A 341 9.01 15.01 9.21
C GLU A 341 8.93 16.05 8.10
N CYS A 342 10.01 16.80 7.85
CA CYS A 342 10.09 17.74 6.74
C CYS A 342 9.88 17.03 5.39
N TYR A 343 10.44 15.82 5.21
CA TYR A 343 10.18 14.98 4.05
C TYR A 343 8.69 14.64 3.92
N ARG A 344 8.06 14.16 4.98
CA ARG A 344 6.65 13.73 4.96
C ARG A 344 5.74 14.89 4.57
N VAL A 345 5.94 16.05 5.16
CA VAL A 345 5.14 17.24 4.85
C VAL A 345 5.41 17.69 3.41
N ALA A 346 6.66 17.75 2.96
CA ALA A 346 7.03 18.18 1.61
C ALA A 346 6.56 17.21 0.50
N ALA A 347 6.69 15.90 0.71
CA ALA A 347 6.33 14.86 -0.25
C ALA A 347 4.81 14.67 -0.41
N GLY A 348 4.03 15.05 0.60
CA GLY A 348 2.58 14.89 0.63
C GLY A 348 2.13 13.49 1.08
N SER A 349 0.83 13.36 1.38
CA SER A 349 0.24 12.18 2.04
C SER A 349 0.27 10.87 1.23
N GLN A 350 0.59 10.93 -0.05
CA GLN A 350 0.65 9.77 -0.96
C GLN A 350 2.08 9.24 -1.14
N ALA A 351 3.09 9.93 -0.60
CA ALA A 351 4.49 9.54 -0.73
C ALA A 351 4.83 8.36 0.19
N ALA A 352 5.60 7.39 -0.33
CA ALA A 352 6.11 6.31 0.51
C ALA A 352 7.08 6.87 1.57
N PRO A 353 6.94 6.48 2.85
CA PRO A 353 7.78 7.00 3.93
C PRO A 353 9.27 6.67 3.69
N LEU A 354 10.16 7.45 4.31
CA LEU A 354 11.57 7.09 4.37
C LEU A 354 11.74 5.80 5.19
N PRO A 355 12.66 4.90 4.81
CA PRO A 355 13.02 3.75 5.64
C PRO A 355 13.45 4.18 7.05
N PRO A 356 13.31 3.35 8.08
CA PRO A 356 13.84 3.68 9.41
C PRO A 356 15.38 3.79 9.38
N GLY A 357 15.95 4.79 10.06
CA GLY A 357 17.39 5.05 10.14
C GLY A 357 17.78 6.50 9.87
N ARG A 358 19.07 6.82 10.01
CA ARG A 358 19.62 8.15 9.67
C ARG A 358 19.76 8.28 8.17
N HIS A 359 19.23 9.36 7.60
CA HIS A 359 19.28 9.65 6.17
C HIS A 359 20.16 10.85 5.89
N ASP A 360 20.86 10.82 4.76
CA ASP A 360 21.54 11.99 4.26
C ASP A 360 20.53 12.97 3.62
N THR A 361 20.65 14.26 3.96
CA THR A 361 19.73 15.30 3.52
C THR A 361 19.73 15.44 1.99
N VAL A 362 20.90 15.24 1.37
CA VAL A 362 21.05 15.33 -0.10
C VAL A 362 20.37 14.16 -0.79
N ASP A 363 20.47 12.94 -0.24
CA ASP A 363 19.74 11.78 -0.76
C ASP A 363 18.23 11.94 -0.69
N VAL A 364 17.71 12.52 0.39
CA VAL A 364 16.28 12.82 0.55
C VAL A 364 15.83 13.89 -0.46
N LEU A 365 16.62 14.94 -0.67
CA LEU A 365 16.35 15.97 -1.68
C LEU A 365 16.31 15.37 -3.10
N ASN A 366 17.30 14.54 -3.45
CA ASN A 366 17.38 13.85 -4.74
C ASN A 366 16.18 12.93 -4.98
N ARG A 367 15.63 12.34 -3.92
CA ARG A 367 14.41 11.52 -4.00
C ARG A 367 13.18 12.37 -4.30
N LEU A 368 13.05 13.53 -3.65
CA LEU A 368 11.92 14.45 -3.87
C LEU A 368 11.97 15.15 -5.23
N GLU A 369 13.16 15.39 -5.78
CA GLU A 369 13.32 15.95 -7.12
C GLU A 369 12.66 15.08 -8.21
N ARG A 370 12.52 13.77 -7.96
CA ARG A 370 11.89 12.81 -8.88
C ARG A 370 10.36 12.74 -8.74
N MET A 371 9.78 13.50 -7.82
CA MET A 371 8.34 13.50 -7.55
C MET A 371 7.64 14.64 -8.30
N ASN A 372 6.36 14.42 -8.62
CA ASN A 372 5.52 15.46 -9.22
C ASN A 372 5.29 16.63 -8.25
N ALA A 373 4.98 17.81 -8.80
CA ALA A 373 4.57 18.97 -8.03
C ALA A 373 3.37 18.65 -7.13
N ARG A 374 3.32 19.31 -5.98
CA ARG A 374 2.23 19.21 -5.01
C ARG A 374 0.95 19.85 -5.57
N PRO A 375 -0.23 19.64 -4.95
CA PRO A 375 -1.47 20.28 -5.37
C PRO A 375 -1.44 21.81 -5.37
N ASP A 376 -0.54 22.42 -4.59
CA ASP A 376 -0.27 23.86 -4.54
C ASP A 376 0.64 24.35 -5.68
N GLY A 377 1.08 23.45 -6.58
CA GLY A 377 1.96 23.76 -7.71
C GLY A 377 3.45 23.79 -7.37
N VAL A 378 3.83 23.73 -6.08
CA VAL A 378 5.23 23.81 -5.65
C VAL A 378 5.90 22.42 -5.72
N PRO A 379 7.09 22.29 -6.32
CA PRO A 379 7.87 21.05 -6.31
C PRO A 379 8.22 20.59 -4.88
N PRO A 380 8.06 19.29 -4.54
CA PRO A 380 8.36 18.75 -3.22
C PRO A 380 9.78 19.04 -2.73
N ALA A 381 10.77 19.06 -3.62
CA ALA A 381 12.14 19.40 -3.25
C ALA A 381 12.30 20.87 -2.83
N LEU A 382 11.58 21.82 -3.43
CA LEU A 382 11.56 23.21 -2.95
C LEU A 382 10.82 23.35 -1.62
N ALA A 383 9.69 22.64 -1.47
CA ALA A 383 8.96 22.60 -0.20
C ALA A 383 9.83 22.06 0.95
N LEU A 384 10.64 21.02 0.70
CA LEU A 384 11.58 20.49 1.69
C LEU A 384 12.55 21.57 2.17
N LEU A 385 13.13 22.35 1.26
CA LEU A 385 14.09 23.41 1.62
C LEU A 385 13.45 24.48 2.50
N GLU A 386 12.18 24.84 2.24
CA GLU A 386 11.42 25.79 3.07
C GLU A 386 11.21 25.28 4.50
N HIS A 387 10.88 23.98 4.64
CA HIS A 387 10.73 23.36 5.96
C HIS A 387 12.06 23.21 6.70
N LEU A 388 13.14 22.80 6.00
CA LEU A 388 14.47 22.68 6.61
C LEU A 388 15.03 24.04 7.04
N ALA A 389 14.74 25.12 6.31
CA ALA A 389 15.19 26.45 6.65
C ALA A 389 14.68 26.94 8.02
N LEU A 390 13.53 26.46 8.50
CA LEU A 390 13.03 26.78 9.85
C LEU A 390 13.86 26.16 10.99
N HIS A 391 14.51 25.04 10.70
CA HIS A 391 15.30 24.29 11.67
C HIS A 391 16.81 24.52 11.45
N ALA A 392 17.18 25.20 10.38
CA ALA A 392 18.52 25.68 10.14
C ALA A 392 18.83 26.89 11.04
N GLY A 393 20.10 27.11 11.39
CA GLY A 393 20.52 28.34 12.05
C GLY A 393 20.44 29.55 11.11
N ASP A 394 20.30 30.76 11.65
CA ASP A 394 19.98 32.01 10.93
C ASP A 394 20.69 32.19 9.57
N VAL A 395 21.99 31.90 9.51
CA VAL A 395 22.81 32.05 8.29
C VAL A 395 22.42 31.02 7.22
N LEU A 396 22.20 29.77 7.61
CA LEU A 396 21.83 28.71 6.67
C LEU A 396 20.37 28.86 6.23
N SER A 397 19.46 29.25 7.13
CA SER A 397 18.06 29.54 6.79
C SER A 397 17.94 30.58 5.68
N GLN A 398 18.66 31.71 5.83
CA GLN A 398 18.67 32.76 4.81
C GLN A 398 19.19 32.27 3.46
N ARG A 399 20.23 31.43 3.45
CA ARG A 399 20.81 30.87 2.21
C ARG A 399 19.86 29.87 1.55
N LEU A 400 19.17 29.04 2.32
CA LEU A 400 18.17 28.10 1.81
C LEU A 400 16.95 28.83 1.23
N TRP A 401 16.44 29.85 1.92
CA TRP A 401 15.33 30.67 1.42
C TRP A 401 15.70 31.49 0.18
N GLN A 402 16.91 32.02 0.12
CA GLN A 402 17.38 32.74 -1.07
C GLN A 402 17.47 31.77 -2.26
N PHE A 403 18.03 30.58 -2.04
CA PHE A 403 18.13 29.56 -3.09
C PHE A 403 16.74 29.13 -3.58
N SER A 404 15.82 28.79 -2.67
CA SER A 404 14.46 28.37 -3.06
C SER A 404 13.69 29.46 -3.78
N GLU A 405 13.83 30.73 -3.37
CA GLU A 405 13.23 31.87 -4.06
C GLU A 405 13.75 32.05 -5.48
N ASP A 406 15.07 31.96 -5.67
CA ASP A 406 15.69 32.14 -6.99
C ASP A 406 15.26 31.02 -7.95
N GLN A 407 15.18 29.77 -7.47
CA GLN A 407 14.65 28.65 -8.24
C GLN A 407 13.15 28.83 -8.56
N ALA A 408 12.33 29.24 -7.58
CA ALA A 408 10.91 29.50 -7.81
C ALA A 408 10.68 30.65 -8.80
N ARG A 409 11.50 31.70 -8.80
CA ARG A 409 11.42 32.78 -9.81
C ARG A 409 11.75 32.26 -11.20
N ALA A 410 12.80 31.45 -11.34
CA ALA A 410 13.18 30.84 -12.62
C ALA A 410 12.06 29.95 -13.18
N MET A 411 11.29 29.31 -12.30
CA MET A 411 10.17 28.44 -12.65
C MET A 411 8.81 29.15 -12.77
N GLY A 412 8.73 30.45 -12.45
CA GLY A 412 7.47 31.19 -12.43
C GLY A 412 6.54 30.88 -11.23
N LEU A 413 7.04 30.24 -10.18
CA LEU A 413 6.31 29.77 -8.99
C LEU A 413 6.53 30.64 -7.75
N HIS A 414 7.04 31.86 -7.91
CA HIS A 414 7.44 32.70 -6.78
C HIS A 414 6.27 33.04 -5.83
N ALA A 415 5.07 33.27 -6.38
CA ALA A 415 3.88 33.56 -5.57
C ALA A 415 3.43 32.34 -4.75
N ASP A 416 3.46 31.15 -5.35
CA ASP A 416 3.05 29.90 -4.72
C ASP A 416 4.03 29.50 -3.60
N LEU A 417 5.34 29.71 -3.81
CA LEU A 417 6.36 29.50 -2.77
C LEU A 417 6.17 30.42 -1.56
N LEU A 418 5.85 31.71 -1.79
CA LEU A 418 5.60 32.65 -0.70
C LEU A 418 4.31 32.31 0.07
N ALA A 419 3.27 31.84 -0.62
CA ALA A 419 2.05 31.36 0.01
C ALA A 419 2.32 30.13 0.90
N LEU A 420 3.12 29.18 0.41
CA LEU A 420 3.59 28.03 1.18
C LEU A 420 4.37 28.49 2.41
N ARG A 421 5.36 29.37 2.26
CA ARG A 421 6.14 29.90 3.39
C ARG A 421 5.25 30.56 4.45
N GLY A 422 4.24 31.31 4.02
CA GLY A 422 3.22 31.90 4.91
C GLY A 422 2.46 30.85 5.72
N SER A 423 2.02 29.75 5.09
CA SER A 423 1.35 28.65 5.80
C SER A 423 2.26 27.94 6.81
N ILE A 424 3.53 27.75 6.45
CA ILE A 424 4.54 27.09 7.28
C ILE A 424 4.81 27.89 8.57
N SER A 425 4.89 29.23 8.48
CA SER A 425 5.09 30.10 9.64
C SER A 425 3.91 30.10 10.62
N VAL A 426 2.68 29.87 10.14
CA VAL A 426 1.48 29.77 10.98
C VAL A 426 1.42 28.42 11.72
N GLU A 427 1.77 27.32 11.07
CA GLU A 427 1.83 25.98 11.70
C GLU A 427 2.95 25.88 12.76
N THR A 428 4.07 26.59 12.59
CA THR A 428 5.18 26.59 13.57
C THR A 428 4.94 27.47 14.79
N THR A 429 3.91 28.32 14.79
CA THR A 429 3.54 29.08 15.99
C THR A 429 2.72 28.24 16.99
N GLU A 430 2.21 27.08 16.57
CA GLU A 430 1.73 26.03 17.47
C GLU A 430 2.94 25.17 17.88
N THR A 431 3.40 25.39 19.11
CA THR A 431 4.48 24.66 19.80
C THR A 431 4.57 23.19 19.39
N VAL A 432 5.72 22.75 18.84
CA VAL A 432 6.06 21.35 18.53
C VAL A 432 5.79 20.50 19.77
N ALA A 433 4.65 19.80 19.80
CA ALA A 433 4.33 18.84 20.83
C ALA A 433 5.36 17.70 20.76
N PRO A 434 5.77 17.13 21.91
CA PRO A 434 6.72 16.04 21.92
C PRO A 434 6.13 14.82 21.18
N ALA A 435 6.92 14.19 20.31
CA ALA A 435 6.46 13.13 19.41
C ALA A 435 5.88 11.93 20.17
N GLU A 436 4.63 11.56 19.89
CA GLU A 436 4.01 10.35 20.46
C GLU A 436 4.10 9.17 19.48
N ALA A 437 4.25 7.96 20.03
CA ALA A 437 4.24 6.72 19.26
C ALA A 437 3.12 5.78 19.73
N SER A 438 2.65 4.94 18.81
CA SER A 438 1.50 4.07 19.04
C SER A 438 1.68 2.73 18.36
N LEU A 439 1.52 1.66 19.13
CA LEU A 439 1.46 0.27 18.68
C LEU A 439 0.04 -0.24 18.87
N VAL A 440 -0.66 -0.51 17.77
CA VAL A 440 -2.01 -1.06 17.79
C VAL A 440 -1.95 -2.54 17.43
N LEU A 441 -2.52 -3.37 18.28
CA LEU A 441 -2.54 -4.81 18.14
C LEU A 441 -3.98 -5.29 18.16
N ARG A 442 -4.43 -5.93 17.08
CA ARG A 442 -5.76 -6.49 16.99
C ARG A 442 -5.69 -8.00 17.10
N LEU A 443 -6.33 -8.54 18.13
CA LEU A 443 -6.51 -9.97 18.31
C LEU A 443 -7.93 -10.35 17.94
N GLN A 444 -8.14 -11.34 17.09
CA GLN A 444 -9.46 -11.84 16.73
C GLN A 444 -9.46 -13.36 16.56
N PRO A 445 -10.59 -14.06 16.74
CA PRO A 445 -10.67 -15.49 16.45
C PRO A 445 -10.31 -15.79 14.99
N HIS A 446 -9.64 -16.93 14.73
CA HIS A 446 -9.25 -17.35 13.37
C HIS A 446 -10.46 -17.64 12.46
N GLY A 447 -11.61 -17.97 13.04
CA GLY A 447 -12.85 -18.25 12.31
C GLY A 447 -12.97 -19.69 11.79
N VAL A 448 -11.86 -20.34 11.43
CA VAL A 448 -11.83 -21.73 10.92
C VAL A 448 -11.35 -22.73 11.97
N GLU A 449 -10.33 -22.35 12.76
CA GLU A 449 -9.67 -23.25 13.72
C GLU A 449 -10.06 -22.84 15.14
N PRO A 450 -10.83 -23.66 15.89
CA PRO A 450 -11.18 -23.37 17.28
C PRO A 450 -9.92 -23.22 18.15
N GLY A 451 -9.91 -22.22 19.02
CA GLY A 451 -8.79 -21.96 19.93
C GLY A 451 -7.58 -21.26 19.30
N ARG A 452 -7.61 -20.98 17.98
CA ARG A 452 -6.63 -20.12 17.31
C ARG A 452 -7.14 -18.71 17.09
N TYR A 453 -6.20 -17.78 17.08
CA TYR A 453 -6.45 -16.36 16.93
C TYR A 453 -5.51 -15.78 15.87
N LEU A 454 -5.97 -14.71 15.21
CA LEU A 454 -5.22 -13.86 14.31
C LEU A 454 -4.83 -12.58 15.06
N LEU A 455 -3.53 -12.29 15.11
CA LEU A 455 -2.95 -11.05 15.59
C LEU A 455 -2.50 -10.21 14.39
N SER A 456 -3.06 -9.01 14.25
CA SER A 456 -2.63 -8.00 13.28
C SER A 456 -1.98 -6.84 14.01
N GLU A 457 -0.91 -6.27 13.45
CA GLU A 457 -0.18 -5.14 14.04
C GLU A 457 -0.24 -3.88 13.17
N TRP A 458 -0.25 -2.72 13.83
CA TRP A 458 0.01 -1.43 13.19
C TRP A 458 0.88 -0.56 14.09
N CYS A 459 1.77 0.24 13.50
CA CYS A 459 2.57 1.22 14.21
C CYS A 459 2.43 2.62 13.61
N GLN A 460 2.55 3.65 14.45
CA GLN A 460 2.63 5.04 14.02
C GLN A 460 3.52 5.82 14.97
N VAL A 461 4.39 6.66 14.42
CA VAL A 461 5.18 7.66 15.14
C VAL A 461 4.81 9.01 14.56
N ASN A 462 4.58 10.00 15.42
CA ASN A 462 4.55 11.42 15.06
C ASN A 462 3.70 11.76 13.82
N SER A 463 2.39 11.93 13.98
CA SER A 463 1.54 12.41 12.87
C SER A 463 0.32 13.19 13.37
N ALA A 464 0.05 14.34 12.74
CA ALA A 464 -1.19 15.09 12.91
C ALA A 464 -2.43 14.33 12.42
N THR A 465 -2.26 13.28 11.62
CA THR A 465 -3.35 12.47 11.05
C THR A 465 -3.15 10.98 11.32
N TRP A 466 -4.20 10.30 11.74
CA TRP A 466 -4.17 8.87 12.02
C TRP A 466 -4.11 8.05 10.72
N THR A 467 -2.92 7.54 10.39
CA THR A 467 -2.59 6.74 9.19
C THR A 467 -1.58 5.63 9.55
N PRO A 468 -1.95 4.70 10.44
CA PRO A 468 -0.99 3.78 11.03
C PRO A 468 -0.52 2.74 10.00
N GLN A 469 0.78 2.44 10.01
CA GLN A 469 1.39 1.50 9.08
C GLN A 469 1.09 0.08 9.52
N ARG A 470 0.47 -0.72 8.62
CA ARG A 470 0.15 -2.12 8.90
C ARG A 470 1.40 -2.99 8.79
N GLY A 471 1.67 -3.77 9.83
CA GLY A 471 2.71 -4.80 9.81
C GLY A 471 2.17 -6.17 9.36
N ARG A 472 2.76 -7.23 9.90
CA ARG A 472 2.44 -8.61 9.52
C ARG A 472 1.28 -9.18 10.35
N ASP A 473 0.63 -10.19 9.78
CA ASP A 473 -0.37 -10.99 10.46
C ASP A 473 0.26 -12.27 11.02
N TYR A 474 -0.16 -12.66 12.22
CA TYR A 474 0.29 -13.86 12.90
C TYR A 474 -0.90 -14.69 13.35
N THR A 475 -0.85 -16.00 13.11
CA THR A 475 -1.89 -16.93 13.57
C THR A 475 -1.30 -17.90 14.59
N GLY A 476 -1.99 -18.11 15.71
CA GLY A 476 -1.53 -19.02 16.75
C GLY A 476 -2.51 -19.14 17.91
N SER A 477 -2.14 -19.95 18.90
CA SER A 477 -2.79 -20.00 20.20
C SER A 477 -2.55 -18.71 21.00
N LEU A 478 -3.37 -18.47 22.03
CA LEU A 478 -3.19 -17.29 22.88
C LEU A 478 -1.82 -17.26 23.57
N ALA A 479 -1.26 -18.42 23.93
CA ALA A 479 0.07 -18.51 24.53
C ALA A 479 1.19 -18.11 23.55
N GLU A 480 1.13 -18.60 22.31
CA GLU A 480 2.07 -18.22 21.25
C GLU A 480 1.96 -16.74 20.90
N LEU A 481 0.74 -16.20 20.85
CA LEU A 481 0.53 -14.78 20.55
C LEU A 481 0.96 -13.87 21.70
N ARG A 482 0.86 -14.31 22.95
CA ARG A 482 1.44 -13.59 24.10
C ARG A 482 2.95 -13.43 23.94
N VAL A 483 3.65 -14.50 23.56
CA VAL A 483 5.10 -14.46 23.25
C VAL A 483 5.34 -13.50 22.09
N ARG A 484 4.55 -13.61 21.01
CA ARG A 484 4.71 -12.73 19.86
C ARG A 484 4.55 -11.26 20.23
N VAL A 485 3.54 -10.89 21.02
CA VAL A 485 3.35 -9.51 21.47
C VAL A 485 4.55 -9.00 22.26
N GLY A 486 5.13 -9.81 23.15
CA GLY A 486 6.38 -9.44 23.81
C GLY A 486 7.51 -9.11 22.82
N GLU A 487 7.64 -9.88 21.73
CA GLU A 487 8.66 -9.63 20.70
C GLU A 487 8.36 -8.37 19.88
N LEU A 488 7.08 -8.01 19.71
CA LEU A 488 6.69 -6.75 19.07
C LEU A 488 7.04 -5.56 19.96
N VAL A 489 6.75 -5.68 21.25
CA VAL A 489 7.04 -4.65 22.26
C VAL A 489 8.54 -4.45 22.40
N GLY A 490 9.35 -5.52 22.41
CA GLY A 490 10.81 -5.41 22.45
C GLY A 490 11.44 -4.71 21.23
N ARG A 491 10.69 -4.52 20.14
CA ARG A 491 11.14 -3.74 18.96
C ARG A 491 10.75 -2.28 18.99
N ILE A 492 9.97 -1.81 19.99
CA ILE A 492 9.49 -0.43 20.09
C ILE A 492 10.63 0.58 20.02
N GLU A 493 11.70 0.37 20.81
CA GLU A 493 12.85 1.26 20.85
C GLU A 493 13.49 1.47 19.47
N GLY A 494 13.45 0.47 18.59
CA GLY A 494 14.05 0.57 17.25
C GLY A 494 13.28 1.47 16.28
N TRP A 495 11.97 1.66 16.44
CA TRP A 495 11.17 2.50 15.55
C TRP A 495 10.57 3.74 16.23
N ALA A 496 10.53 3.78 17.56
CA ALA A 496 10.02 4.87 18.37
C ALA A 496 11.10 5.56 19.24
N GLU A 497 12.38 5.43 18.90
CA GLU A 497 13.53 5.95 19.67
C GLU A 497 13.38 7.40 20.14
N ASN A 498 12.78 8.26 19.31
CA ASN A 498 12.60 9.69 19.59
C ASN A 498 11.23 10.05 20.19
N ALA A 499 10.39 9.06 20.52
CA ALA A 499 9.07 9.30 21.07
C ALA A 499 9.13 9.60 22.57
N SER A 500 8.44 10.65 23.02
CA SER A 500 8.34 11.00 24.44
C SER A 500 7.43 10.07 25.22
N SER A 501 6.47 9.44 24.53
CA SER A 501 5.57 8.45 25.10
C SER A 501 5.16 7.43 24.04
N VAL A 502 4.93 6.20 24.50
CA VAL A 502 4.46 5.10 23.65
C VAL A 502 3.18 4.52 24.25
N SER A 503 2.14 4.46 23.42
CA SER A 503 0.88 3.79 23.75
C SER A 503 0.77 2.43 23.07
N ILE A 504 0.25 1.44 23.80
CA ILE A 504 -0.08 0.11 23.29
C ILE A 504 -1.60 -0.06 23.37
N GLU A 505 -2.24 -0.19 22.22
CA GLU A 505 -3.69 -0.36 22.10
C GLU A 505 -4.03 -1.80 21.68
N MET A 506 -4.72 -2.53 22.55
CA MET A 506 -5.19 -3.89 22.27
C MET A 506 -6.65 -3.87 21.83
N ILE A 507 -6.90 -4.08 20.55
CA ILE A 507 -8.26 -4.27 20.00
C ILE A 507 -8.64 -5.75 20.20
N LEU A 508 -9.59 -6.01 21.10
CA LEU A 508 -10.01 -7.35 21.51
C LEU A 508 -11.50 -7.58 21.26
N PRO A 509 -11.93 -8.81 20.93
CA PRO A 509 -13.33 -9.20 20.97
C PRO A 509 -13.84 -9.22 22.41
N LYS A 510 -15.15 -9.11 22.57
CA LYS A 510 -15.85 -9.15 23.87
C LYS A 510 -15.56 -10.38 24.73
N ASP A 511 -15.12 -11.50 24.16
CA ASP A 511 -14.73 -12.73 24.90
C ASP A 511 -13.33 -12.61 25.52
N LEU A 512 -12.51 -11.68 25.04
CA LEU A 512 -11.12 -11.51 25.46
C LEU A 512 -10.86 -10.18 26.18
N LEU A 513 -11.88 -9.33 26.38
CA LEU A 513 -11.71 -8.04 27.04
C LEU A 513 -11.10 -8.17 28.44
N ASN A 514 -11.39 -9.24 29.19
CA ASN A 514 -10.84 -9.44 30.53
C ASN A 514 -9.43 -10.06 30.55
N LEU A 515 -8.75 -10.19 29.41
CA LEU A 515 -7.37 -10.70 29.37
C LEU A 515 -6.40 -9.73 30.07
N PRO A 516 -5.43 -10.24 30.86
CA PRO A 516 -4.45 -9.41 31.55
C PRO A 516 -3.31 -9.00 30.60
N VAL A 517 -3.64 -8.29 29.52
CA VAL A 517 -2.66 -7.93 28.47
C VAL A 517 -1.57 -7.00 28.99
N ASP A 518 -1.88 -6.13 29.95
CA ASP A 518 -0.92 -5.29 30.67
C ASP A 518 0.09 -6.09 31.51
N GLN A 519 -0.24 -7.35 31.84
CA GLN A 519 0.62 -8.27 32.59
C GLN A 519 1.45 -9.19 31.67
N TRP A 520 1.41 -8.97 30.35
CA TRP A 520 2.29 -9.68 29.43
C TRP A 520 3.72 -9.15 29.55
N ILE A 521 4.71 -9.97 29.22
CA ILE A 521 6.12 -9.65 29.44
C ILE A 521 6.75 -9.19 28.12
N SER A 522 7.52 -8.10 28.16
CA SER A 522 8.37 -7.67 27.04
C SER A 522 9.65 -8.53 26.96
N PHE A 523 10.17 -8.79 25.77
CA PHE A 523 11.45 -9.50 25.57
C PHE A 523 12.66 -8.54 25.46
N SER A 524 12.56 -7.32 25.98
CA SER A 524 13.62 -6.30 25.85
C SER A 524 14.76 -6.42 26.87
N ASP A 525 14.52 -6.98 28.07
CA ASP A 525 15.44 -6.84 29.21
C ASP A 525 15.80 -8.18 29.87
N GLU A 526 16.93 -8.21 30.60
CA GLU A 526 17.35 -9.36 31.44
C GLU A 526 16.34 -9.67 32.57
N VAL A 527 15.43 -8.73 32.87
CA VAL A 527 14.38 -8.84 33.87
C VAL A 527 13.01 -8.78 33.21
N ALA A 528 12.17 -9.76 33.49
CA ALA A 528 10.81 -9.84 32.96
C ALA A 528 9.89 -8.80 33.61
N THR A 529 9.66 -7.68 32.92
CA THR A 529 8.73 -6.62 33.37
C THR A 529 7.39 -6.69 32.61
N PRO A 530 6.25 -6.57 33.30
CA PRO A 530 4.95 -6.40 32.67
C PRO A 530 4.87 -5.17 31.77
N ILE A 531 4.36 -5.31 30.55
CA ILE A 531 4.28 -4.21 29.58
C ILE A 531 3.48 -3.00 30.08
N GLY A 532 2.52 -3.20 30.98
CA GLY A 532 1.72 -2.13 31.57
C GLY A 532 2.45 -1.26 32.60
N VAL A 533 3.65 -1.66 33.02
CA VAL A 533 4.55 -0.87 33.87
C VAL A 533 5.33 0.13 33.03
N ASP A 534 5.80 -0.28 31.85
CA ASP A 534 6.65 0.54 30.98
C ASP A 534 5.85 1.39 29.98
N TYR A 535 4.68 0.91 29.55
CA TYR A 535 3.90 1.52 28.47
C TYR A 535 2.46 1.87 28.86
N LEU A 536 1.87 2.82 28.13
CA LEU A 536 0.45 3.17 28.28
C LEU A 536 -0.41 2.11 27.58
N VAL A 537 -0.81 1.07 28.32
CA VAL A 537 -1.61 -0.05 27.77
C VAL A 537 -3.10 0.20 27.96
N SER A 538 -3.85 0.20 26.86
CA SER A 538 -5.31 0.36 26.83
C SER A 538 -6.01 -0.68 25.95
N LEU A 539 -7.29 -0.93 26.24
CA LEU A 539 -8.15 -1.88 25.53
C LEU A 539 -9.13 -1.17 24.59
N ARG A 540 -9.48 -1.81 23.48
CA ARG A 540 -10.48 -1.35 22.52
C ARG A 540 -11.41 -2.48 22.10
N SER A 541 -12.65 -2.15 21.74
CA SER A 541 -13.63 -3.17 21.33
C SER A 541 -13.56 -3.44 19.84
N LEU A 542 -13.29 -4.70 19.49
CA LEU A 542 -13.33 -5.17 18.10
C LEU A 542 -14.73 -4.99 17.49
N GLU A 543 -15.80 -5.36 18.22
CA GLU A 543 -17.17 -5.25 17.73
C GLU A 543 -17.54 -3.80 17.44
N ARG A 544 -17.16 -2.88 18.34
CA ARG A 544 -17.47 -1.46 18.18
C ARG A 544 -16.76 -0.83 16.98
N SER A 545 -15.52 -1.25 16.69
CA SER A 545 -14.82 -0.81 15.47
C SER A 545 -15.57 -1.20 14.19
N ARG A 546 -16.14 -2.42 14.13
CA ARG A 546 -16.85 -2.95 12.94
C ARG A 546 -18.27 -2.42 12.78
N GLU A 547 -18.96 -2.15 13.89
CA GLU A 547 -20.39 -1.79 13.87
C GLU A 547 -20.64 -0.30 13.59
N LYS A 548 -20.55 0.10 12.31
CA LYS A 548 -20.76 1.50 11.85
C LYS A 548 -22.05 2.15 12.37
N ALA A 549 -23.13 1.39 12.54
CA ALA A 549 -24.40 1.87 13.08
C ALA A 549 -24.29 2.46 14.51
N LYS A 550 -23.29 2.05 15.30
CA LYS A 550 -23.05 2.52 16.67
C LYS A 550 -22.12 3.73 16.74
N HIS A 551 -21.49 4.14 15.63
CA HIS A 551 -20.45 5.17 15.62
C HIS A 551 -20.98 6.58 15.92
N ARG A 552 -22.23 6.91 15.59
CA ARG A 552 -22.80 8.25 15.86
C ARG A 552 -22.80 8.59 17.35
N ARG A 553 -23.33 7.70 18.20
CA ARG A 553 -23.39 7.90 19.65
C ARG A 553 -22.01 7.92 20.28
N TRP A 554 -21.13 7.07 19.77
CA TRP A 554 -19.73 7.03 20.17
C TRP A 554 -19.00 8.34 19.89
N LYS A 555 -19.05 8.85 18.65
CA LYS A 555 -18.42 10.13 18.27
C LYS A 555 -18.95 11.29 19.12
N ARG A 556 -20.25 11.29 19.46
CA ARG A 556 -20.85 12.31 20.33
C ARG A 556 -20.24 12.30 21.74
N ARG A 557 -20.21 11.15 22.41
CA ARG A 557 -19.60 11.06 23.75
C ARG A 557 -18.09 11.23 23.73
N TRP A 558 -17.44 10.84 22.64
CA TRP A 558 -16.02 11.13 22.44
C TRP A 558 -15.76 12.64 22.42
N ALA A 559 -16.59 13.43 21.74
CA ALA A 559 -16.49 14.89 21.77
C ALA A 559 -16.64 15.46 23.20
N HIS A 560 -17.56 14.91 24.00
CA HIS A 560 -17.68 15.28 25.42
C HIS A 560 -16.42 14.91 26.22
N LEU A 561 -15.83 13.73 25.98
CA LEU A 561 -14.58 13.33 26.62
C LEU A 561 -13.46 14.31 26.25
N GLN A 562 -13.31 14.64 24.97
CA GLN A 562 -12.32 15.60 24.48
C GLN A 562 -12.42 16.97 25.17
N SER A 563 -13.65 17.46 25.42
CA SER A 563 -13.84 18.68 26.22
C SER A 563 -13.28 18.55 27.64
N HIS A 564 -13.45 17.40 28.30
CA HIS A 564 -12.85 17.16 29.62
C HIS A 564 -11.32 17.03 29.55
N LEU A 565 -10.76 16.42 28.51
CA LEU A 565 -9.31 16.32 28.33
C LEU A 565 -8.67 17.72 28.15
N GLN A 566 -9.35 18.63 27.45
CA GLN A 566 -8.91 20.01 27.26
C GLN A 566 -9.12 20.88 28.51
N ALA A 567 -10.16 20.61 29.30
CA ALA A 567 -10.53 21.42 30.46
C ALA A 567 -9.72 21.11 31.75
N GLY A 568 -8.78 20.16 31.69
CA GLY A 568 -7.89 19.81 32.81
C GLY A 568 -8.63 19.31 34.06
N ASP A 569 -8.30 19.86 35.23
CA ASP A 569 -8.85 19.49 36.56
C ASP A 569 -10.31 19.91 36.79
N SER A 570 -11.11 20.05 35.72
CA SER A 570 -12.54 20.32 35.84
C SER A 570 -13.26 19.16 36.55
N PRO A 571 -14.29 19.44 37.38
CA PRO A 571 -15.02 18.40 38.08
C PRO A 571 -15.66 17.40 37.10
N ILE A 572 -15.38 16.11 37.32
CA ILE A 572 -15.80 15.01 36.44
C ILE A 572 -16.92 14.15 37.04
N ASP A 573 -17.50 14.53 38.18
CA ASP A 573 -18.47 13.70 38.90
C ASP A 573 -19.68 13.32 38.05
N ASP A 574 -20.19 14.27 37.25
CA ASP A 574 -21.31 14.02 36.33
C ASP A 574 -20.89 13.26 35.07
N ALA A 575 -19.58 13.21 34.78
CA ALA A 575 -19.00 12.54 33.62
C ALA A 575 -18.66 11.06 33.91
N VAL A 576 -18.63 10.65 35.18
CA VAL A 576 -18.26 9.31 35.64
C VAL A 576 -19.45 8.59 36.26
N HIS A 577 -19.82 7.44 35.71
CA HIS A 577 -20.80 6.55 36.34
C HIS A 577 -20.11 5.37 37.01
N ARG A 578 -20.26 5.26 38.33
CA ARG A 578 -19.80 4.10 39.12
C ARG A 578 -20.96 3.12 39.28
N SER A 579 -20.85 1.96 38.65
CA SER A 579 -21.89 0.94 38.72
C SER A 579 -21.86 0.20 40.06
N ARG A 580 -23.04 -0.16 40.56
CA ARG A 580 -23.23 -0.99 41.76
C ARG A 580 -24.41 -1.91 41.49
N LEU A 581 -24.27 -3.20 41.81
CA LEU A 581 -25.35 -4.18 41.63
C LEU A 581 -26.56 -3.78 42.48
N ASP A 582 -27.61 -3.27 41.82
CA ASP A 582 -28.82 -2.72 42.46
C ASP A 582 -30.07 -3.56 42.13
N GLY A 583 -29.98 -4.85 42.46
CA GLY A 583 -31.06 -5.82 42.33
C GLY A 583 -31.34 -6.31 40.91
N PRO A 584 -32.47 -7.00 40.68
CA PRO A 584 -32.75 -7.73 39.43
C PRO A 584 -32.98 -6.83 38.20
N ARG A 585 -33.21 -5.52 38.42
CA ARG A 585 -33.41 -4.53 37.34
C ARG A 585 -32.16 -3.69 37.04
N HIS A 586 -31.01 -4.08 37.58
CA HIS A 586 -29.75 -3.35 37.48
C HIS A 586 -29.40 -2.95 36.05
N LEU A 587 -29.37 -3.91 35.12
CA LEU A 587 -28.99 -3.66 33.72
C LEU A 587 -29.97 -2.76 32.98
N GLN A 588 -31.28 -2.87 33.24
CA GLN A 588 -32.28 -1.98 32.66
C GLN A 588 -32.13 -0.55 33.18
N LYS A 589 -31.88 -0.40 34.50
CA LYS A 589 -31.61 0.91 35.12
C LYS A 589 -30.36 1.56 34.54
N LEU A 590 -29.26 0.80 34.42
CA LEU A 590 -28.01 1.26 33.83
C LEU A 590 -28.21 1.72 32.38
N GLY A 591 -28.86 0.90 31.56
CA GLY A 591 -29.15 1.22 30.16
C GLY A 591 -29.99 2.49 30.00
N ALA A 592 -31.03 2.66 30.82
CA ALA A 592 -31.86 3.86 30.82
C ALA A 592 -31.09 5.09 31.30
N LYS A 593 -30.30 4.98 32.37
CA LYS A 593 -29.48 6.07 32.89
C LYS A 593 -28.47 6.55 31.87
N LEU A 594 -27.70 5.64 31.27
CA LEU A 594 -26.73 6.00 30.25
C LEU A 594 -27.43 6.59 29.02
N ALA A 595 -28.58 6.08 28.60
CA ALA A 595 -29.33 6.68 27.48
C ALA A 595 -29.77 8.13 27.74
N LEU A 596 -30.09 8.49 29.00
CA LEU A 596 -30.50 9.84 29.40
C LEU A 596 -29.31 10.78 29.66
N ALA A 597 -28.25 10.28 30.30
CA ALA A 597 -27.06 11.04 30.66
C ALA A 597 -26.00 10.94 29.56
N GLU A 598 -26.10 11.78 28.54
CA GLU A 598 -25.16 11.79 27.40
C GLU A 598 -23.74 12.28 27.79
N ASN A 599 -23.63 13.03 28.88
CA ASN A 599 -22.37 13.56 29.43
C ASN A 599 -21.51 12.50 30.15
N VAL A 600 -22.07 11.32 30.47
CA VAL A 600 -21.29 10.24 31.08
C VAL A 600 -20.32 9.66 30.05
N VAL A 601 -19.02 9.85 30.23
CA VAL A 601 -17.97 9.36 29.32
C VAL A 601 -17.16 8.21 29.90
N LEU A 602 -17.25 7.98 31.21
CA LEU A 602 -16.57 6.89 31.90
C LEU A 602 -17.56 6.01 32.68
N LEU A 603 -17.43 4.70 32.53
CA LEU A 603 -18.14 3.70 33.33
C LEU A 603 -17.16 2.89 34.18
N VAL A 604 -17.39 2.80 35.49
CA VAL A 604 -16.70 1.84 36.37
C VAL A 604 -17.63 0.64 36.58
N LEU A 605 -17.17 -0.55 36.22
CA LEU A 605 -17.98 -1.77 36.28
C LEU A 605 -18.26 -2.22 37.72
N ALA A 606 -19.39 -2.89 37.91
CA ALA A 606 -19.76 -3.49 39.19
C ALA A 606 -19.25 -4.93 39.35
N ASP A 607 -18.91 -5.57 38.24
CA ASP A 607 -18.55 -6.99 38.12
C ASP A 607 -17.55 -7.15 36.95
N PRO A 608 -16.56 -8.06 36.99
CA PRO A 608 -15.65 -8.27 35.87
C PRO A 608 -16.35 -8.84 34.63
N PRO A 609 -15.91 -8.47 33.41
CA PRO A 609 -16.43 -9.02 32.16
C PRO A 609 -15.78 -10.38 31.82
N SER A 610 -15.71 -11.30 32.80
CA SER A 610 -14.98 -12.58 32.72
C SER A 610 -15.80 -13.70 32.06
N ALA A 611 -16.94 -14.07 32.65
CA ALA A 611 -17.82 -15.12 32.15
C ALA A 611 -18.79 -14.59 31.07
N ARG A 612 -19.32 -15.49 30.23
CA ARG A 612 -20.20 -15.08 29.12
C ARG A 612 -21.50 -14.42 29.57
N ASP A 613 -21.96 -14.78 30.76
CA ASP A 613 -23.19 -14.38 31.43
C ASP A 613 -22.93 -13.46 32.63
N SER A 614 -21.69 -12.99 32.83
CA SER A 614 -21.38 -12.06 33.92
C SER A 614 -22.08 -10.72 33.72
N VAL A 615 -22.45 -10.09 34.84
CA VAL A 615 -23.11 -8.78 34.80
C VAL A 615 -22.17 -7.76 34.17
N GLY A 616 -20.87 -7.84 34.49
CA GLY A 616 -19.83 -6.97 33.93
C GLY A 616 -19.80 -6.97 32.41
N ARG A 617 -19.98 -8.15 31.80
CA ARG A 617 -20.02 -8.27 30.34
C ARG A 617 -21.23 -7.57 29.72
N MET A 618 -22.38 -7.69 30.37
CA MET A 618 -23.61 -7.01 29.95
C MET A 618 -23.50 -5.49 30.16
N GLU A 619 -22.84 -5.04 31.23
CA GLU A 619 -22.53 -3.62 31.47
C GLU A 619 -21.64 -3.04 30.36
N VAL A 620 -20.57 -3.75 29.97
CA VAL A 620 -19.73 -3.36 28.82
C VAL A 620 -20.57 -3.28 27.55
N ALA A 621 -21.40 -4.28 27.26
CA ALA A 621 -22.27 -4.26 26.08
C ALA A 621 -23.22 -3.04 26.07
N ILE A 622 -23.77 -2.66 27.23
CA ILE A 622 -24.58 -1.44 27.38
C ILE A 622 -23.72 -0.20 27.11
N ALA A 623 -22.53 -0.09 27.72
CA ALA A 623 -21.61 1.02 27.55
C ALA A 623 -21.25 1.26 26.07
N LEU A 624 -20.87 0.20 25.36
CA LEU A 624 -20.55 0.25 23.93
C LEU A 624 -21.77 0.66 23.10
N LYS A 625 -22.97 0.16 23.43
CA LYS A 625 -24.23 0.49 22.75
C LYS A 625 -24.67 1.95 22.98
N THR A 626 -24.43 2.50 24.17
CA THR A 626 -24.77 3.90 24.51
C THR A 626 -23.68 4.89 24.12
N GLY A 627 -22.53 4.40 23.67
CA GLY A 627 -21.44 5.21 23.14
C GLY A 627 -20.42 5.64 24.19
N VAL A 628 -20.43 5.09 25.41
CA VAL A 628 -19.46 5.41 26.47
C VAL A 628 -18.04 5.03 26.02
N PRO A 629 -17.10 5.98 25.90
CA PRO A 629 -15.76 5.70 25.37
C PRO A 629 -14.78 5.07 26.36
N VAL A 630 -14.95 5.30 27.67
CA VAL A 630 -14.02 4.80 28.70
C VAL A 630 -14.74 3.82 29.64
N VAL A 631 -14.15 2.67 29.88
CA VAL A 631 -14.64 1.68 30.87
C VAL A 631 -13.48 1.19 31.73
N ILE A 632 -13.65 1.19 33.04
CA ILE A 632 -12.65 0.72 34.01
C ILE A 632 -13.22 -0.43 34.83
N TRP A 633 -12.42 -1.46 35.06
CA TRP A 633 -12.78 -2.57 35.95
C TRP A 633 -11.55 -3.22 36.57
N HIS A 634 -11.80 -3.97 37.64
CA HIS A 634 -10.86 -4.91 38.21
C HIS A 634 -11.13 -6.30 37.63
N ARG A 635 -10.10 -7.02 37.18
CA ARG A 635 -10.26 -8.33 36.51
C ARG A 635 -10.95 -9.40 37.34
N GLU A 636 -10.84 -9.30 38.67
CA GLU A 636 -11.38 -10.26 39.63
C GLU A 636 -12.44 -9.67 40.57
N ASP A 637 -12.09 -8.67 41.40
CA ASP A 637 -13.00 -8.05 42.37
C ASP A 637 -13.31 -6.56 42.08
N CYS A 638 -14.34 -6.31 41.27
CA CYS A 638 -14.85 -4.94 41.04
C CYS A 638 -15.58 -4.35 42.26
N ALA A 639 -15.97 -5.17 43.24
CA ALA A 639 -16.68 -4.71 44.43
C ALA A 639 -15.73 -4.29 45.57
N GLY A 640 -14.45 -4.64 45.45
CA GLY A 640 -13.38 -4.37 46.41
C GLY A 640 -13.25 -2.90 46.77
N LYS A 641 -13.07 -2.62 48.07
CA LYS A 641 -12.86 -1.24 48.55
C LYS A 641 -11.54 -0.66 48.05
N ALA A 642 -10.49 -1.48 47.98
CA ALA A 642 -9.17 -1.08 47.48
C ALA A 642 -9.23 -0.64 46.01
N PHE A 643 -9.92 -1.41 45.16
CA PHE A 643 -10.15 -1.03 43.77
C PHE A 643 -10.92 0.29 43.65
N ARG A 644 -12.01 0.45 44.39
CA ARG A 644 -12.82 1.68 44.35
C ARG A 644 -12.03 2.92 44.79
N ALA A 645 -11.25 2.80 45.87
CA ALA A 645 -10.37 3.87 46.33
C ALA A 645 -9.32 4.20 45.27
N ALA A 646 -8.67 3.19 44.68
CA ALA A 646 -7.70 3.40 43.61
C ALA A 646 -8.31 4.11 42.40
N VAL A 647 -9.54 3.78 41.99
CA VAL A 647 -10.23 4.50 40.90
C VAL A 647 -10.51 5.95 41.28
N ASP A 648 -10.90 6.24 42.52
CA ASP A 648 -11.14 7.62 42.96
C ASP A 648 -9.81 8.42 42.97
N ASP A 649 -8.70 7.82 43.42
CA ASP A 649 -7.36 8.43 43.39
C ASP A 649 -6.87 8.70 41.96
N LEU A 650 -7.04 7.72 41.05
CA LEU A 650 -6.67 7.85 39.63
C LEU A 650 -7.36 9.02 38.95
N LEU A 651 -8.60 9.30 39.35
CA LEU A 651 -9.46 10.34 38.80
C LEU A 651 -9.25 11.71 39.47
N ALA A 652 -8.64 11.75 40.66
CA ALA A 652 -8.35 12.99 41.38
C ALA A 652 -7.08 13.69 40.88
N ASP A 653 -6.07 12.95 40.42
CA ASP A 653 -4.79 13.51 39.93
C ASP A 653 -4.85 13.82 38.42
N GLY A 654 -5.14 15.07 38.03
CA GLY A 654 -5.11 15.47 36.61
C GLY A 654 -6.35 15.06 35.79
N GLY A 655 -7.40 14.59 36.47
CA GLY A 655 -8.68 14.21 35.86
C GLY A 655 -8.57 13.11 34.81
N LEU A 656 -9.46 13.15 33.81
CA LEU A 656 -9.48 12.16 32.72
C LEU A 656 -8.28 12.27 31.77
N GLY A 657 -7.60 13.44 31.74
CA GLY A 657 -6.43 13.70 30.88
C GLY A 657 -5.24 12.83 31.22
N LYS A 658 -5.00 12.58 32.52
CA LYS A 658 -3.87 11.76 33.00
C LYS A 658 -4.25 10.32 33.34
N LEU A 659 -5.48 9.88 33.04
CA LEU A 659 -5.98 8.59 33.49
C LEU A 659 -5.05 7.42 33.12
N LEU A 660 -4.63 7.31 31.85
CA LEU A 660 -3.76 6.22 31.40
C LEU A 660 -2.36 6.30 32.01
N GLU A 661 -1.81 7.51 32.19
CA GLU A 661 -0.53 7.72 32.88
C GLU A 661 -0.61 7.31 34.36
N ASN A 662 -1.69 7.68 35.04
CA ASN A 662 -1.90 7.32 36.44
C ASN A 662 -2.12 5.81 36.60
N VAL A 663 -2.79 5.16 35.64
CA VAL A 663 -2.92 3.70 35.61
C VAL A 663 -1.55 3.03 35.43
N LYS A 664 -0.69 3.55 34.55
CA LYS A 664 0.70 3.09 34.42
C LYS A 664 1.46 3.26 35.75
N LYS A 665 1.35 4.42 36.41
CA LYS A 665 1.96 4.64 37.74
C LYS A 665 1.43 3.63 38.79
N LEU A 666 0.13 3.39 38.82
CA LEU A 666 -0.51 2.43 39.74
C LEU A 666 -0.05 0.98 39.49
N ARG A 667 0.16 0.60 38.23
CA ARG A 667 0.77 -0.69 37.85
C ARG A 667 2.21 -0.80 38.32
N GLY A 668 3.00 0.27 38.16
CA GLY A 668 4.36 0.34 38.70
C GLY A 668 4.41 0.25 40.23
N GLN A 669 3.48 0.93 40.93
CA GLN A 669 3.33 0.84 42.39
C GLN A 669 3.07 -0.57 42.88
N ALA A 670 2.31 -1.36 42.12
CA ALA A 670 2.03 -2.75 42.46
C ALA A 670 3.31 -3.60 42.53
N GLN A 671 4.31 -3.34 41.67
CA GLN A 671 5.52 -4.16 41.57
C GLN A 671 6.42 -4.11 42.81
N TYR A 672 6.30 -3.07 43.63
CA TYR A 672 7.07 -2.93 44.87
C TYR A 672 6.17 -2.89 46.13
N ALA A 673 4.88 -3.19 45.99
CA ALA A 673 3.99 -3.36 47.13
C ALA A 673 4.29 -4.67 47.87
N ASP A 674 4.02 -4.69 49.18
CA ASP A 674 4.25 -5.88 50.02
C ASP A 674 3.50 -7.13 49.52
N ASP A 675 2.31 -6.92 48.95
CA ASP A 675 1.51 -7.94 48.26
C ASP A 675 1.16 -7.44 46.84
N CYS A 676 2.02 -7.77 45.89
CA CYS A 676 1.87 -7.39 44.48
C CYS A 676 0.57 -7.96 43.88
N ASP A 677 0.20 -9.20 44.20
CA ASP A 677 -0.97 -9.87 43.61
C ASP A 677 -2.28 -9.29 44.16
N ALA A 678 -2.33 -8.85 45.42
CA ALA A 678 -3.52 -8.22 45.99
C ALA A 678 -3.67 -6.73 45.62
N HIS A 679 -2.62 -6.10 45.07
CA HIS A 679 -2.64 -4.68 44.75
C HIS A 679 -3.57 -4.39 43.55
N PRO A 680 -4.48 -3.39 43.62
CA PRO A 680 -5.41 -3.08 42.53
C PRO A 680 -4.72 -2.79 41.18
N GLY A 681 -3.50 -2.26 41.23
CA GLY A 681 -2.67 -2.01 40.04
C GLY A 681 -2.36 -3.26 39.23
N SER A 682 -2.27 -4.44 39.86
CA SER A 682 -2.00 -5.71 39.18
C SER A 682 -3.21 -6.27 38.43
N HIS A 683 -4.40 -5.70 38.63
CA HIS A 683 -5.67 -6.23 38.12
C HIS A 683 -6.53 -5.20 37.38
N ILE A 684 -6.12 -3.93 37.35
CA ILE A 684 -6.89 -2.87 36.71
C ILE A 684 -6.80 -2.92 35.18
N SER A 685 -7.96 -2.86 34.54
CA SER A 685 -8.11 -2.82 33.08
C SER A 685 -8.87 -1.57 32.67
N VAL A 686 -8.44 -0.96 31.56
CA VAL A 686 -9.04 0.26 31.02
C VAL A 686 -9.31 0.05 29.54
N LEU A 687 -10.59 0.12 29.17
CA LEU A 687 -11.01 0.28 27.78
C LEU A 687 -11.06 1.77 27.46
N TRP A 688 -10.33 2.18 26.43
CA TRP A 688 -10.22 3.55 25.95
C TRP A 688 -10.46 3.55 24.44
N ASP A 689 -11.69 3.84 24.02
CA ASP A 689 -12.10 3.65 22.63
C ASP A 689 -12.22 4.97 21.88
N ASP A 690 -11.22 5.28 21.05
CA ASP A 690 -11.17 6.46 20.19
C ASP A 690 -11.78 6.18 18.80
N PRO A 691 -12.85 6.87 18.37
CA PRO A 691 -13.45 6.68 17.06
C PRO A 691 -12.61 7.21 15.89
N ALA A 692 -11.64 8.08 16.14
CA ALA A 692 -10.72 8.61 15.12
C ALA A 692 -9.58 7.63 14.81
N ARG A 693 -9.25 6.73 15.74
CA ARG A 693 -8.12 5.80 15.61
C ARG A 693 -8.50 4.47 14.97
N GLN A 694 -9.25 4.47 13.86
CA GLN A 694 -9.65 3.25 13.15
C GLN A 694 -8.51 2.68 12.29
N VAL A 695 -8.47 1.36 12.09
CA VAL A 695 -7.40 0.66 11.33
C VAL A 695 -7.94 -0.09 10.08
N GLU A 696 -9.04 0.39 9.47
CA GLU A 696 -9.75 -0.22 8.32
C GLU A 696 -9.06 0.01 6.93
N PRO A 697 -9.35 -0.83 5.90
CA PRO A 697 -10.41 -1.84 5.84
C PRO A 697 -9.94 -3.29 6.04
N LEU A 698 -10.83 -4.09 6.63
CA LEU A 698 -10.70 -5.55 6.76
C LEU A 698 -10.69 -6.22 5.37
N PRO A 699 -9.87 -7.27 5.14
CA PRO A 699 -10.20 -8.29 4.14
C PRO A 699 -11.61 -8.81 4.43
N GLN A 700 -12.41 -8.99 3.39
CA GLN A 700 -13.80 -9.49 3.45
C GLN A 700 -13.91 -10.61 4.50
N GLU A 701 -14.72 -10.37 5.54
CA GLU A 701 -15.13 -11.41 6.46
C GLU A 701 -15.76 -12.53 5.63
N VAL A 702 -15.13 -13.71 5.66
CA VAL A 702 -15.76 -14.95 5.24
C VAL A 702 -16.96 -15.12 6.16
N VAL A 703 -18.13 -14.67 5.70
CA VAL A 703 -19.40 -15.11 6.23
C VAL A 703 -19.50 -16.57 5.80
N ALA A 704 -19.25 -17.48 6.73
CA ALA A 704 -19.55 -18.88 6.53
C ALA A 704 -21.05 -19.04 6.25
N PRO A 705 -21.46 -19.95 5.34
CA PRO A 705 -22.87 -20.22 5.06
C PRO A 705 -23.64 -20.75 6.28
#